data_AF-A0A914EBQ6-F1
#
_entry.id   AF-A0A914EBQ6-F1
#
_cell.length_a   1.000
_cell.length_b   1.000
_cell.length_c   1.000
_cell.angle_alpha   90.00
_cell.angle_beta   90.00
_cell.angle_gamma   90.00
#
_symmetry.space_group_name_H-M   'P 1'
#
loop_
_entity.id
_entity.type
_entity.pdbx_description
1 polymer ?
#
loop_
_entity_poly.entity_id
_entity_poly.type
_entity_poly.pdbx_seq_one_letter_code
_entity_poly.pdbx_strand_id
1 'polypeptide(L)'
;MFYVKGFHYKESDLLGSGSFGKVYKSFNPDTKQSSAIKKIQHGRRENKQELEIFQKLQSIENENLIKLIDFDIHDNFMFLIMELGDLTLREYLIEHGHLNERVIHQFFRDIANGLRALKNANIIHRDIKPENILLCNKKSSPTPAPKDYIVKLADFGTSRFLQLGELAQTVCGTIAYMAPEIQLRKRYNNSADLWSTGLLLLRCIAGADCFRQTISVMEDDLDTFFLEYRSLPLHFNSDCEISNGLKKIIEGLLIVKPDERLNFERFFRYFSEEETESSWTNSLNIKVEEDIARRINILFTEIDEAHCDLINLKEKVKKHNNCIPIDVYQKIQRKLSRFESEMSNLRSLLVEYASQISTGNSVAVRELNKAINDFMDSDFCPTSIQQFIEEHYEWQEKMNYVDDLLEQGVLYVGKNDSLETSRRRLECQECYIFYYSQEGSTRALTGMKELFYQLALLNRLPCIAVDIDIHRELAEREGVPAGPRICLYSNGMYKSMSINSEKQMPKYEPCKEQIELIEKLVEDREISECTKQIMLSFDRADFCPLNPYEDRPQQVGFNTTISAPHMHALTLEFFTDKINFDSKILDVGCGTGYLTTCFAKMIGINGLVIGIDHIPELVEMAIKNIKKHHSDLYTSEHIKIVEGDGRNGYTNNAPYDIINVGAAAEKVPSGLINQLKVGGYLIMPVGPPGDQQFMQYFKESTNKIVEKKLLKVRYVALTSKEEQLGNK
;
A
#
# COMPACT_ATOMS: atom_id res chain seq x y z
N MET A 1 19.76 -8.32 -41.53
CA MET A 1 20.86 -7.79 -40.69
C MET A 1 20.57 -6.32 -40.53
N PHE A 2 20.50 -5.85 -39.28
CA PHE A 2 20.17 -4.47 -38.92
C PHE A 2 21.42 -3.77 -38.39
N TYR A 3 21.43 -2.44 -38.51
CA TYR A 3 22.59 -1.61 -38.20
C TYR A 3 22.14 -0.43 -37.33
N VAL A 4 22.83 -0.22 -36.21
CA VAL A 4 22.61 0.92 -35.31
C VAL A 4 23.98 1.39 -34.83
N LYS A 5 24.37 2.63 -35.15
CA LYS A 5 25.66 3.22 -34.73
C LYS A 5 26.90 2.32 -34.94
N GLY A 6 26.95 1.59 -36.05
CA GLY A 6 28.05 0.66 -36.37
C GLY A 6 27.95 -0.72 -35.71
N PHE A 7 26.95 -0.97 -34.87
CA PHE A 7 26.65 -2.29 -34.31
C PHE A 7 25.68 -3.07 -35.20
N HIS A 8 26.00 -4.33 -35.46
CA HIS A 8 25.21 -5.22 -36.32
C HIS A 8 24.46 -6.25 -35.47
N TYR A 9 23.19 -6.49 -35.77
CA TYR A 9 22.40 -7.57 -35.15
C TYR A 9 21.40 -8.20 -36.14
N LYS A 10 20.87 -9.38 -35.81
CA LYS A 10 19.81 -10.07 -36.56
C LYS A 10 18.65 -10.43 -35.64
N GLU A 11 17.47 -10.70 -36.20
CA GLU A 11 16.34 -11.21 -35.39
C GLU A 11 16.67 -12.54 -34.70
N SER A 12 17.54 -13.37 -35.29
CA SER A 12 18.00 -14.62 -34.70
C SER A 12 18.83 -14.44 -33.44
N ASP A 13 19.34 -13.23 -33.20
CA ASP A 13 20.25 -12.91 -32.10
C ASP A 13 19.48 -12.41 -30.87
N LEU A 14 18.17 -12.69 -30.79
CA LEU A 14 17.30 -12.30 -29.69
C LEU A 14 17.76 -12.96 -28.38
N LEU A 15 18.12 -12.13 -27.41
CA LEU A 15 18.49 -12.56 -26.05
C LEU A 15 17.26 -12.59 -25.12
N GLY A 16 16.30 -11.68 -25.34
CA GLY A 16 15.09 -11.61 -24.53
C GLY A 16 14.02 -10.69 -25.12
N SER A 17 12.76 -10.94 -24.78
CA SER A 17 11.62 -10.11 -25.18
C SER A 17 10.59 -10.01 -24.06
N GLY A 18 10.10 -8.81 -23.76
CA GLY A 18 9.09 -8.57 -22.73
C GLY A 18 8.36 -7.24 -22.88
N SER A 19 7.66 -6.80 -21.82
CA SER A 19 6.94 -5.52 -21.74
C SER A 19 7.84 -4.30 -22.01
N PHE A 20 9.13 -4.43 -21.70
CA PHE A 20 10.14 -3.38 -21.84
C PHE A 20 10.87 -3.39 -23.19
N GLY A 21 10.41 -4.17 -24.17
CA GLY A 21 10.97 -4.25 -25.51
C GLY A 21 11.75 -5.53 -25.80
N LYS A 22 12.59 -5.49 -26.83
CA LYS A 22 13.39 -6.64 -27.30
C LYS A 22 14.87 -6.36 -27.17
N VAL A 23 15.63 -7.34 -26.67
CA VAL A 23 17.08 -7.25 -26.50
C VAL A 23 17.76 -8.22 -27.45
N TYR A 24 18.72 -7.74 -28.23
CA TYR A 24 19.46 -8.51 -29.22
C TYR A 24 20.95 -8.49 -28.91
N LYS A 25 21.63 -9.61 -29.11
CA LYS A 25 23.09 -9.63 -29.18
C LYS A 25 23.52 -8.89 -30.44
N SER A 26 24.57 -8.10 -30.33
CA SER A 26 25.11 -7.28 -31.40
C SER A 26 26.63 -7.31 -31.41
N PHE A 27 27.22 -6.96 -32.54
CA PHE A 27 28.65 -6.91 -32.73
C PHE A 27 29.06 -5.71 -33.57
N ASN A 28 30.05 -4.96 -33.11
CA ASN A 28 30.68 -3.90 -33.89
C ASN A 28 31.92 -4.48 -34.60
N PRO A 29 31.94 -4.54 -35.95
CA PRO A 29 33.04 -5.13 -36.69
C PRO A 29 34.34 -4.31 -36.64
N ASP A 30 34.23 -3.00 -36.44
CA ASP A 30 35.35 -2.06 -36.42
C ASP A 30 36.09 -2.13 -35.09
N THR A 31 35.36 -2.15 -33.97
CA THR A 31 35.95 -2.23 -32.62
C THR A 31 36.12 -3.66 -32.12
N LYS A 32 35.58 -4.66 -32.84
CA LYS A 32 35.48 -6.08 -32.42
C LYS A 32 34.73 -6.27 -31.10
N GLN A 33 33.88 -5.32 -30.72
CA GLN A 33 33.15 -5.33 -29.46
C GLN A 33 31.80 -6.05 -29.60
N SER A 34 31.50 -6.96 -28.68
CA SER A 34 30.15 -7.53 -28.53
C SER A 34 29.33 -6.70 -27.54
N SER A 35 28.03 -6.54 -27.80
CA SER A 35 27.13 -5.69 -27.01
C SER A 35 25.70 -6.20 -27.05
N ALA A 36 24.83 -5.69 -26.17
CA ALA A 36 23.40 -5.93 -26.20
C ALA A 36 22.66 -4.67 -26.70
N ILE A 37 21.76 -4.82 -27.67
CA ILE A 37 20.90 -3.72 -28.16
C ILE A 37 19.48 -3.95 -27.65
N LYS A 38 19.01 -3.06 -26.76
CA LYS A 38 17.60 -3.02 -26.33
C LYS A 38 16.83 -2.05 -27.22
N LYS A 39 15.89 -2.59 -28.00
CA LYS A 39 14.99 -1.85 -28.89
C LYS A 39 13.65 -1.60 -28.19
N ILE A 40 13.33 -0.33 -27.98
CA ILE A 40 12.12 0.13 -27.28
C ILE A 40 11.38 1.23 -28.07
N GLN A 41 10.08 1.41 -27.82
CA GLN A 41 9.30 2.43 -28.52
C GLN A 41 9.73 3.84 -28.10
N HIS A 42 10.07 4.71 -29.05
CA HIS A 42 10.40 6.09 -28.75
C HIS A 42 9.13 6.89 -28.36
N GLY A 43 9.29 7.89 -27.49
CA GLY A 43 8.22 8.82 -27.11
C GLY A 43 7.44 8.47 -25.82
N ARG A 44 7.53 7.23 -25.32
CA ARG A 44 6.96 6.87 -24.01
C ARG A 44 7.77 7.49 -22.86
N ARG A 45 7.09 7.95 -21.81
CA ARG A 45 7.71 8.61 -20.65
C ARG A 45 8.70 7.69 -19.92
N GLU A 46 8.32 6.44 -19.70
CA GLU A 46 9.15 5.40 -19.06
C GLU A 46 10.46 5.13 -19.81
N ASN A 47 10.41 5.05 -21.15
CA ASN A 47 11.60 4.82 -21.98
C ASN A 47 12.57 6.03 -21.98
N LYS A 48 12.05 7.26 -21.86
CA LYS A 48 12.90 8.45 -21.67
C LYS A 48 13.57 8.43 -20.30
N GLN A 49 12.83 8.05 -19.27
CA GLN A 49 13.34 7.92 -17.90
C GLN A 49 14.46 6.88 -17.80
N GLU A 50 14.35 5.74 -18.50
CA GLU A 50 15.42 4.73 -18.55
C GLU A 50 16.74 5.31 -19.11
N LEU A 51 16.69 6.09 -20.19
CA LEU A 51 17.87 6.74 -20.76
C LEU A 51 18.49 7.77 -19.79
N GLU A 52 17.66 8.59 -19.13
CA GLU A 52 18.12 9.55 -18.11
C GLU A 52 18.82 8.86 -16.93
N ILE A 53 18.30 7.71 -16.50
CA ILE A 53 18.90 6.88 -15.45
C ILE A 53 20.26 6.36 -15.90
N PHE A 54 20.36 5.80 -17.11
CA PHE A 54 21.64 5.36 -17.65
C PHE A 54 22.69 6.49 -17.69
N GLN A 55 22.29 7.67 -18.16
CA GLN A 55 23.17 8.84 -18.19
C GLN A 55 23.61 9.27 -16.78
N LYS A 56 22.72 9.20 -15.78
CA LYS A 56 23.08 9.47 -14.39
C LYS A 56 24.07 8.42 -13.86
N LEU A 57 23.82 7.14 -14.11
CA LEU A 57 24.65 6.04 -13.61
C LEU A 57 26.03 6.00 -14.26
N GLN A 58 26.17 6.45 -15.51
CA GLN A 58 27.48 6.63 -16.16
C GLN A 58 28.41 7.55 -15.36
N SER A 59 27.87 8.56 -14.66
CA SER A 59 28.67 9.49 -13.83
C SER A 59 29.17 8.91 -12.50
N ILE A 60 28.69 7.73 -12.10
CA ILE A 60 28.94 7.14 -10.77
C ILE A 60 30.02 6.04 -10.82
N GLU A 61 30.46 5.64 -12.02
CA GLU A 61 31.49 4.60 -12.25
C GLU A 61 31.42 3.40 -11.28
N ASN A 62 30.44 2.53 -11.46
CA ASN A 62 30.30 1.31 -10.66
C ASN A 62 30.47 0.03 -11.52
N GLU A 63 31.27 -0.93 -11.04
CA GLU A 63 31.54 -2.18 -11.78
C GLU A 63 30.33 -3.14 -11.79
N ASN A 64 29.46 -3.03 -10.79
CA ASN A 64 28.30 -3.90 -10.55
C ASN A 64 26.98 -3.35 -11.14
N LEU A 65 27.05 -2.37 -12.04
CA LEU A 65 25.92 -1.89 -12.84
C LEU A 65 26.22 -2.10 -14.34
N ILE A 66 25.24 -2.55 -15.11
CA ILE A 66 25.38 -2.68 -16.56
C ILE A 66 25.58 -1.29 -17.20
N LYS A 67 26.54 -1.19 -18.12
CA LYS A 67 26.90 0.10 -18.73
C LYS A 67 26.14 0.35 -20.02
N LEU A 68 25.63 1.58 -20.20
CA LEU A 68 25.24 2.09 -21.51
C LEU A 68 26.52 2.49 -22.28
N ILE A 69 26.72 1.92 -23.46
CA ILE A 69 27.83 2.22 -24.37
C ILE A 69 27.45 3.41 -25.26
N ASP A 70 26.29 3.35 -25.90
CA ASP A 70 25.76 4.40 -26.77
C ASP A 70 24.24 4.24 -26.92
N PHE A 71 23.55 5.20 -27.55
CA PHE A 71 22.16 5.06 -27.93
C PHE A 71 21.85 5.73 -29.27
N ASP A 72 20.77 5.29 -29.92
CA ASP A 72 20.26 5.92 -31.13
C ASP A 72 18.73 5.99 -31.14
N ILE A 73 18.20 6.93 -31.90
CA ILE A 73 16.75 7.11 -32.04
C ILE A 73 16.43 7.30 -33.52
N HIS A 74 15.71 6.34 -34.10
CA HIS A 74 15.20 6.43 -35.46
C HIS A 74 13.96 5.54 -35.63
N ASP A 75 13.15 5.83 -36.65
CA ASP A 75 11.96 5.05 -37.02
C ASP A 75 10.95 4.83 -35.86
N ASN A 76 10.76 5.82 -35.00
CA ASN A 76 9.94 5.74 -33.78
C ASN A 76 10.42 4.70 -32.74
N PHE A 77 11.67 4.25 -32.83
CA PHE A 77 12.31 3.39 -31.84
C PHE A 77 13.53 4.08 -31.22
N MET A 78 13.79 3.77 -29.95
CA MET A 78 15.04 4.05 -29.26
C MET A 78 15.81 2.73 -29.13
N PHE A 79 17.11 2.79 -29.37
CA PHE A 79 18.03 1.67 -29.32
C PHE A 79 19.10 1.98 -28.28
N LEU A 80 19.09 1.24 -27.17
CA LEU A 80 20.11 1.35 -26.13
C LEU A 80 21.18 0.28 -26.38
N ILE A 81 22.41 0.70 -26.66
CA ILE A 81 23.56 -0.18 -26.87
C ILE A 81 24.28 -0.32 -25.53
N MET A 82 24.25 -1.50 -24.95
CA MET A 82 24.68 -1.79 -23.59
C MET A 82 25.80 -2.84 -23.58
N GLU A 83 26.57 -2.85 -22.48
CA GLU A 83 27.46 -3.95 -22.15
C GLU A 83 26.71 -5.29 -22.16
N LEU A 84 27.35 -6.34 -22.65
CA LEU A 84 26.79 -7.68 -22.76
C LEU A 84 27.25 -8.55 -21.57
N GLY A 85 26.31 -9.11 -20.81
CA GLY A 85 26.60 -10.17 -19.84
C GLY A 85 26.82 -11.52 -20.51
N ASP A 86 27.61 -12.41 -19.90
CA ASP A 86 27.83 -13.75 -20.43
C ASP A 86 26.61 -14.65 -20.22
N LEU A 87 25.97 -14.53 -19.05
CA LEU A 87 24.69 -15.16 -18.73
C LEU A 87 23.96 -14.41 -17.61
N THR A 88 22.69 -14.76 -17.40
CA THR A 88 21.88 -14.32 -16.26
C THR A 88 22.09 -15.23 -15.05
N LEU A 89 21.84 -14.72 -13.84
CA LEU A 89 21.82 -15.54 -12.63
C LEU A 89 20.74 -16.62 -12.70
N ARG A 90 19.63 -16.38 -13.41
CA ARG A 90 18.62 -17.41 -13.70
C ARG A 90 19.22 -18.61 -14.44
N GLU A 91 19.95 -18.36 -15.52
CA GLU A 91 20.60 -19.41 -16.30
C GLU A 91 21.64 -20.15 -15.46
N TYR A 92 22.41 -19.42 -14.65
CA TYR A 92 23.38 -20.00 -13.73
C TYR A 92 22.72 -20.96 -12.72
N LEU A 93 21.59 -20.55 -12.13
CA LEU A 93 20.81 -21.38 -11.19
C LEU A 93 20.15 -22.59 -11.89
N ILE A 94 19.72 -22.47 -13.14
CA ILE A 94 19.22 -23.62 -13.91
C ILE A 94 20.31 -24.67 -14.09
N GLU A 95 21.54 -24.25 -14.33
CA GLU A 95 22.68 -25.16 -14.53
C GLU A 95 23.21 -25.76 -13.22
N HIS A 96 23.28 -24.95 -12.14
CA HIS A 96 23.95 -25.32 -10.89
C HIS A 96 22.98 -25.71 -9.75
N GLY A 97 21.68 -25.50 -9.94
CA GLY A 97 20.66 -25.72 -8.91
C GLY A 97 20.67 -24.62 -7.85
N HIS A 98 21.29 -24.89 -6.71
CA HIS A 98 21.36 -23.96 -5.59
C HIS A 98 22.79 -23.44 -5.36
N LEU A 99 22.91 -22.34 -4.63
CA LEU A 99 24.19 -21.75 -4.26
C LEU A 99 24.49 -22.07 -2.80
N ASN A 100 25.73 -22.42 -2.51
CA ASN A 100 26.21 -22.47 -1.13
C ASN A 100 26.46 -21.05 -0.59
N GLU A 101 26.51 -20.93 0.73
CA GLU A 101 26.66 -19.64 1.42
C GLU A 101 27.90 -18.86 0.97
N ARG A 102 29.02 -19.53 0.67
CA ARG A 102 30.23 -18.87 0.18
C ARG A 102 30.00 -18.17 -1.17
N VAL A 103 29.33 -18.84 -2.10
CA VAL A 103 28.99 -18.26 -3.41
C VAL A 103 27.95 -17.15 -3.24
N ILE A 104 26.99 -17.33 -2.33
CA ILE A 104 26.00 -16.32 -1.97
C ILE A 104 26.69 -15.03 -1.51
N HIS A 105 27.60 -15.11 -0.53
CA HIS A 105 28.33 -13.93 -0.05
C HIS A 105 29.08 -13.22 -1.18
N GLN A 106 29.69 -13.98 -2.08
CA GLN A 106 30.41 -13.41 -3.20
C GLN A 106 29.47 -12.65 -4.16
N PHE A 107 28.37 -13.27 -4.57
CA PHE A 107 27.43 -12.65 -5.51
C PHE A 107 26.65 -11.50 -4.86
N PHE A 108 26.24 -11.65 -3.60
CA PHE A 108 25.48 -10.63 -2.90
C PHE A 108 26.32 -9.44 -2.46
N ARG A 109 27.65 -9.58 -2.34
CA ARG A 109 28.55 -8.42 -2.21
C ARG A 109 28.47 -7.51 -3.43
N ASP A 110 28.55 -8.09 -4.61
CA ASP A 110 28.46 -7.35 -5.87
C ASP A 110 27.06 -6.72 -6.05
N ILE A 111 25.99 -7.47 -5.72
CA ILE A 111 24.62 -6.93 -5.70
C ILE A 111 24.50 -5.77 -4.70
N ALA A 112 25.07 -5.91 -3.49
CA ALA A 112 25.07 -4.86 -2.48
C ALA A 112 25.81 -3.61 -2.95
N ASN A 113 26.94 -3.76 -3.64
CA ASN A 113 27.68 -2.65 -4.24
C ASN A 113 26.88 -1.94 -5.34
N GLY A 114 26.18 -2.70 -6.19
CA GLY A 114 25.27 -2.14 -7.20
C GLY A 114 24.10 -1.37 -6.58
N LEU A 115 23.42 -1.98 -5.60
CA LEU A 115 22.31 -1.33 -4.86
C LEU A 115 22.78 -0.09 -4.10
N ARG A 116 24.00 -0.09 -3.56
CA ARG A 116 24.60 1.09 -2.92
C ARG A 116 24.77 2.24 -3.90
N ALA A 117 25.23 1.96 -5.12
CA ALA A 117 25.34 2.98 -6.16
C ALA A 117 23.97 3.56 -6.55
N LEU A 118 22.93 2.72 -6.69
CA LEU A 118 21.56 3.17 -6.96
C LEU A 118 21.02 4.03 -5.81
N LYS A 119 21.15 3.56 -4.56
CA LYS A 119 20.73 4.29 -3.36
C LYS A 119 21.38 5.67 -3.28
N ASN A 120 22.70 5.76 -3.47
CA ASN A 120 23.44 7.02 -3.43
C ASN A 120 23.05 7.98 -4.57
N ALA A 121 22.57 7.43 -5.69
CA ALA A 121 22.02 8.20 -6.80
C ALA A 121 20.55 8.61 -6.61
N ASN A 122 19.91 8.21 -5.50
CA ASN A 122 18.47 8.27 -5.27
C ASN A 122 17.65 7.61 -6.39
N ILE A 123 18.10 6.42 -6.83
CA ILE A 123 17.43 5.61 -7.85
C ILE A 123 16.90 4.35 -7.18
N ILE A 124 15.65 4.00 -7.47
CA ILE A 124 15.05 2.71 -7.12
C ILE A 124 14.93 1.83 -8.37
N HIS A 125 15.30 0.56 -8.25
CA HIS A 125 15.36 -0.37 -9.38
C HIS A 125 13.98 -0.92 -9.75
N ARG A 126 13.22 -1.45 -8.78
CA ARG A 126 11.85 -2.00 -8.90
C ARG A 126 11.66 -3.28 -9.72
N ASP A 127 12.74 -3.96 -10.12
CA ASP A 127 12.63 -5.27 -10.81
C ASP A 127 13.87 -6.14 -10.54
N ILE A 128 14.32 -6.18 -9.29
CA ILE A 128 15.41 -7.08 -8.86
C ILE A 128 14.91 -8.53 -8.89
N LYS A 129 15.52 -9.34 -9.76
CA LYS A 129 15.16 -10.75 -9.98
C LYS A 129 16.30 -11.48 -10.72
N PRO A 130 16.38 -12.82 -10.71
CA PRO A 130 17.49 -13.57 -11.32
C PRO A 130 17.75 -13.25 -12.80
N GLU A 131 16.74 -12.89 -13.58
CA GLU A 131 16.86 -12.51 -14.99
C GLU A 131 17.61 -11.18 -15.20
N ASN A 132 17.50 -10.27 -14.23
CA ASN A 132 18.08 -8.92 -14.29
C ASN A 132 19.43 -8.82 -13.56
N ILE A 133 19.95 -9.96 -13.10
CA ILE A 133 21.29 -10.08 -12.52
C ILE A 133 22.18 -10.78 -13.54
N LEU A 134 23.14 -10.04 -14.10
CA LEU A 134 24.05 -10.55 -15.13
C LEU A 134 25.38 -10.98 -14.50
N LEU A 135 25.93 -12.08 -15.00
CA LEU A 135 27.25 -12.58 -14.66
C LEU A 135 28.21 -12.30 -15.82
N CYS A 136 29.32 -11.62 -15.53
CA CYS A 136 30.36 -11.27 -16.51
C CYS A 136 31.68 -11.96 -16.15
N ASN A 137 32.19 -12.81 -17.03
CA ASN A 137 33.37 -13.64 -16.84
C ASN A 137 34.66 -12.83 -17.06
N LYS A 138 35.37 -12.48 -15.97
CA LYS A 138 36.60 -11.65 -16.02
C LYS A 138 37.73 -12.25 -16.84
N LYS A 139 37.80 -13.58 -16.94
CA LYS A 139 38.98 -14.29 -17.48
C LYS A 139 38.74 -14.97 -18.83
N SER A 140 37.54 -14.82 -19.40
CA SER A 140 37.11 -15.57 -20.60
C SER A 140 37.39 -17.08 -20.48
N SER A 141 37.36 -17.62 -19.26
CA SER A 141 37.54 -19.06 -19.02
C SER A 141 36.33 -19.79 -19.60
N PRO A 142 36.51 -20.90 -20.34
CA PRO A 142 35.38 -21.70 -20.83
C PRO A 142 34.58 -22.36 -19.71
N THR A 143 35.16 -22.49 -18.50
CA THR A 143 34.49 -22.99 -17.29
C THR A 143 34.85 -22.08 -16.12
N PRO A 144 34.14 -20.95 -15.92
CA PRO A 144 34.48 -19.99 -14.88
C PRO A 144 34.10 -20.54 -13.51
N ALA A 145 34.99 -20.36 -12.51
CA ALA A 145 34.59 -20.57 -11.13
C ALA A 145 33.70 -19.39 -10.67
N PRO A 146 32.88 -19.54 -9.61
CA PRO A 146 32.06 -18.45 -9.09
C PRO A 146 32.85 -17.14 -8.87
N LYS A 147 34.08 -17.24 -8.36
CA LYS A 147 35.03 -16.13 -8.12
C LYS A 147 35.48 -15.37 -9.36
N ASP A 148 35.28 -15.93 -10.55
CA ASP A 148 35.70 -15.32 -11.81
C ASP A 148 34.60 -14.46 -12.44
N TYR A 149 33.39 -14.45 -11.87
CA TYR A 149 32.29 -13.60 -12.31
C TYR A 149 32.27 -12.26 -11.57
N ILE A 150 31.96 -11.18 -12.30
CA ILE A 150 31.41 -9.94 -11.75
C ILE A 150 29.89 -10.04 -11.85
N VAL A 151 29.19 -9.79 -10.75
CA VAL A 151 27.73 -9.68 -10.78
C VAL A 151 27.33 -8.23 -11.06
N LYS A 152 26.41 -8.03 -12.01
CA LYS A 152 25.92 -6.72 -12.42
C LYS A 152 24.41 -6.64 -12.40
N LEU A 153 23.87 -5.55 -11.85
CA LEU A 153 22.45 -5.21 -11.98
C LEU A 153 22.18 -4.69 -13.39
N ALA A 154 21.08 -5.14 -14.00
CA ALA A 154 20.67 -4.79 -15.34
C ALA A 154 19.16 -4.51 -15.43
N ASP A 155 18.76 -3.95 -16.58
CA ASP A 155 17.37 -3.58 -16.93
C ASP A 155 16.75 -2.49 -16.02
N PHE A 156 17.04 -1.23 -16.35
CA PHE A 156 16.50 -0.07 -15.65
C PHE A 156 15.17 0.44 -16.23
N GLY A 157 14.47 -0.37 -17.03
CA GLY A 157 13.21 0.02 -17.69
C GLY A 157 12.06 0.30 -16.72
N THR A 158 12.10 -0.29 -15.52
CA THR A 158 11.18 0.02 -14.43
C THR A 158 11.77 0.99 -13.41
N SER A 159 13.03 1.44 -13.55
CA SER A 159 13.66 2.26 -12.53
C SER A 159 13.17 3.70 -12.53
N ARG A 160 13.36 4.41 -11.41
CA ARG A 160 12.94 5.82 -11.27
C ARG A 160 13.82 6.57 -10.25
N PHE A 161 13.96 7.88 -10.44
CA PHE A 161 14.51 8.79 -9.43
C PHE A 161 13.51 9.03 -8.30
N LEU A 162 13.97 8.97 -7.06
CA LEU A 162 13.22 9.38 -5.87
C LEU A 162 13.65 10.80 -5.47
N GLN A 163 12.72 11.76 -5.37
CA GLN A 163 13.02 13.03 -4.70
C GLN A 163 13.12 12.81 -3.18
N LEU A 164 13.85 13.68 -2.49
CA LEU A 164 14.04 13.59 -1.04
C LEU A 164 12.68 13.66 -0.32
N GLY A 165 12.27 12.59 0.35
CA GLY A 165 10.96 12.49 1.03
C GLY A 165 9.79 12.09 0.13
N GLU A 166 10.02 11.75 -1.14
CA GLU A 166 9.01 11.27 -2.07
C GLU A 166 8.80 9.75 -1.91
N LEU A 167 7.55 9.31 -1.99
CA LEU A 167 7.17 7.91 -2.03
C LEU A 167 6.58 7.59 -3.42
N ALA A 168 7.04 6.51 -4.05
CA ALA A 168 6.50 6.05 -5.31
C ALA A 168 5.16 5.31 -5.12
N GLN A 169 4.28 5.33 -6.13
CA GLN A 169 2.95 4.67 -6.08
C GLN A 169 2.67 3.79 -7.31
N THR A 170 3.58 3.74 -8.29
CA THR A 170 3.35 2.97 -9.53
C THR A 170 3.61 1.49 -9.29
N VAL A 171 2.64 0.63 -9.62
CA VAL A 171 2.81 -0.83 -9.64
C VAL A 171 3.58 -1.21 -10.91
N CYS A 172 4.81 -1.70 -10.75
CA CYS A 172 5.62 -2.20 -11.85
C CYS A 172 6.68 -3.16 -11.34
N GLY A 173 7.21 -4.01 -12.22
CA GLY A 173 8.15 -5.08 -11.87
C GLY A 173 7.47 -6.45 -11.92
N THR A 174 8.25 -7.49 -11.63
CA THR A 174 7.78 -8.88 -11.68
C THR A 174 7.07 -9.24 -10.38
N ILE A 175 5.77 -9.58 -10.46
CA ILE A 175 4.90 -9.84 -9.30
C ILE A 175 5.56 -10.78 -8.28
N ALA A 176 6.22 -11.85 -8.75
CA ALA A 176 6.87 -12.85 -7.90
C ALA A 176 8.01 -12.30 -7.01
N TYR A 177 8.60 -11.16 -7.35
CA TYR A 177 9.67 -10.49 -6.58
C TYR A 177 9.22 -9.16 -5.98
N MET A 178 7.97 -8.75 -6.22
CA MET A 178 7.45 -7.44 -5.87
C MET A 178 7.18 -7.33 -4.37
N ALA A 179 7.56 -6.20 -3.77
CA ALA A 179 7.32 -5.95 -2.35
C ALA A 179 5.82 -5.80 -2.03
N PRO A 180 5.37 -6.17 -0.82
CA PRO A 180 3.94 -6.20 -0.47
C PRO A 180 3.31 -4.81 -0.59
N GLU A 181 4.00 -3.77 -0.16
CA GLU A 181 3.55 -2.38 -0.29
C GLU A 181 3.39 -1.94 -1.76
N ILE A 182 4.16 -2.51 -2.70
CA ILE A 182 3.98 -2.23 -4.13
C ILE A 182 2.78 -3.01 -4.65
N GLN A 183 2.61 -4.28 -4.26
CA GLN A 183 1.46 -5.11 -4.65
C GLN A 183 0.13 -4.52 -4.15
N LEU A 184 0.13 -3.98 -2.93
CA LEU A 184 -0.99 -3.31 -2.28
C LEU A 184 -1.16 -1.84 -2.71
N ARG A 185 -0.45 -1.41 -3.77
CA ARG A 185 -0.51 -0.05 -4.35
C ARG A 185 -0.25 1.08 -3.33
N LYS A 186 0.44 0.77 -2.22
CA LYS A 186 0.82 1.74 -1.20
C LYS A 186 2.00 2.57 -1.69
N ARG A 187 2.24 3.67 -0.99
CA ARG A 187 3.42 4.50 -1.16
C ARG A 187 4.66 3.75 -0.68
N TYR A 188 5.71 3.69 -1.50
CA TYR A 188 6.93 2.94 -1.18
C TYR A 188 8.22 3.73 -1.42
N ASN A 189 9.27 3.37 -0.70
CA ASN A 189 10.61 3.92 -0.81
C ASN A 189 11.59 2.85 -1.36
N ASN A 190 12.89 3.13 -1.29
CA ASN A 190 13.93 2.22 -1.78
C ASN A 190 13.98 0.86 -1.04
N SER A 191 13.34 0.69 0.12
CA SER A 191 13.30 -0.59 0.84
C SER A 191 12.55 -1.70 0.09
N ALA A 192 11.77 -1.35 -0.94
CA ALA A 192 11.16 -2.35 -1.82
C ALA A 192 12.20 -3.17 -2.59
N ASP A 193 13.33 -2.57 -3.00
CA ASP A 193 14.42 -3.32 -3.64
C ASP A 193 15.07 -4.32 -2.67
N LEU A 194 15.05 -4.03 -1.36
CA LEU A 194 15.55 -4.95 -0.32
C LEU A 194 14.64 -6.17 -0.16
N TRP A 195 13.32 -6.00 -0.26
CA TRP A 195 12.39 -7.13 -0.29
C TRP A 195 12.67 -8.05 -1.49
N SER A 196 12.75 -7.47 -2.70
CA SER A 196 13.06 -8.23 -3.91
C SER A 196 14.40 -8.95 -3.81
N THR A 197 15.38 -8.32 -3.15
CA THR A 197 16.69 -8.92 -2.85
C THR A 197 16.59 -10.08 -1.86
N GLY A 198 15.71 -10.01 -0.85
CA GLY A 198 15.44 -11.12 0.07
C GLY A 198 14.84 -12.34 -0.64
N LEU A 199 13.90 -12.11 -1.57
CA LEU A 199 13.33 -13.18 -2.40
C LEU A 199 14.36 -13.78 -3.36
N LEU A 200 15.21 -12.94 -3.96
CA LEU A 200 16.34 -13.39 -4.78
C LEU A 200 17.31 -14.27 -3.97
N LEU A 201 17.59 -13.91 -2.72
CA LEU A 201 18.47 -14.65 -1.81
C LEU A 201 17.91 -16.03 -1.49
N LEU A 202 16.62 -16.10 -1.15
CA LEU A 202 15.92 -17.37 -0.95
C LEU A 202 15.95 -18.24 -2.20
N ARG A 203 15.71 -17.65 -3.38
CA ARG A 203 15.76 -18.38 -4.66
C ARG A 203 17.14 -18.98 -4.91
N CYS A 204 18.21 -18.28 -4.55
CA CYS A 204 19.58 -18.79 -4.66
C CYS A 204 19.85 -19.96 -3.71
N ILE A 205 19.34 -19.91 -2.48
CA ILE A 205 19.55 -20.95 -1.46
C ILE A 205 18.75 -22.21 -1.79
N ALA A 206 17.50 -22.07 -2.23
CA ALA A 206 16.66 -23.23 -2.51
C ALA A 206 16.90 -23.84 -3.90
N GLY A 207 17.43 -23.06 -4.85
CA GLY A 207 17.64 -23.47 -6.24
C GLY A 207 16.35 -23.64 -7.07
N ALA A 208 15.18 -23.60 -6.44
CA ALA A 208 13.86 -23.64 -7.06
C ALA A 208 12.99 -22.48 -6.55
N ASP A 209 11.86 -22.22 -7.21
CA ASP A 209 10.93 -21.16 -6.79
C ASP A 209 10.32 -21.58 -5.45
N CYS A 210 10.77 -20.98 -4.35
CA CYS A 210 10.27 -21.25 -3.01
C CYS A 210 8.79 -20.85 -2.86
N PHE A 211 8.33 -19.93 -3.70
CA PHE A 211 6.99 -19.37 -3.66
C PHE A 211 6.24 -19.84 -4.90
N ARG A 212 5.29 -20.76 -4.73
CA ARG A 212 4.31 -21.06 -5.79
C ARG A 212 3.56 -19.77 -6.09
N GLN A 213 3.58 -19.35 -7.35
CA GLN A 213 2.64 -18.35 -7.87
C GLN A 213 1.24 -18.69 -7.37
N THR A 214 0.66 -17.72 -6.66
CA THR A 214 -0.75 -17.48 -6.27
C THR A 214 -0.81 -17.11 -4.79
N ILE A 215 -0.29 -15.94 -4.43
CA ILE A 215 -1.06 -15.11 -3.49
C ILE A 215 -2.06 -14.40 -4.40
N SER A 216 -3.29 -14.93 -4.47
CA SER A 216 -4.39 -14.12 -4.97
C SER A 216 -4.60 -13.05 -3.91
N VAL A 217 -3.99 -11.88 -4.10
CA VAL A 217 -4.17 -10.75 -3.19
C VAL A 217 -5.64 -10.36 -3.27
N MET A 218 -6.43 -10.93 -2.37
CA MET A 218 -7.86 -10.67 -2.19
C MET A 218 -8.09 -9.62 -1.10
N GLU A 219 -7.03 -9.17 -0.41
CA GLU A 219 -7.11 -8.28 0.73
C GLU A 219 -6.03 -7.19 0.67
N ASP A 220 -6.45 -5.92 0.85
CA ASP A 220 -5.63 -4.71 0.82
C ASP A 220 -4.77 -4.50 2.10
N ASP A 221 -4.63 -5.53 2.94
CA ASP A 221 -3.96 -5.44 4.24
C ASP A 221 -2.57 -6.11 4.27
N LEU A 222 -1.59 -5.38 4.80
CA LEU A 222 -0.24 -5.91 5.06
C LEU A 222 -0.29 -7.02 6.12
N ASP A 223 -1.25 -6.97 7.04
CA ASP A 223 -1.38 -7.96 8.12
C ASP A 223 -1.88 -9.32 7.59
N THR A 224 -2.79 -9.35 6.60
CA THR A 224 -3.18 -10.60 5.92
C THR A 224 -2.05 -11.12 5.04
N PHE A 225 -1.40 -10.24 4.27
CA PHE A 225 -0.21 -10.61 3.50
C PHE A 225 0.86 -11.23 4.42
N PHE A 226 1.03 -10.68 5.62
CA PHE A 226 1.92 -11.20 6.66
C PHE A 226 1.50 -12.59 7.17
N LEU A 227 0.22 -12.84 7.40
CA LEU A 227 -0.30 -14.15 7.84
C LEU A 227 -0.14 -15.24 6.77
N GLU A 228 -0.40 -14.92 5.50
CA GLU A 228 -0.18 -15.84 4.38
C GLU A 228 1.31 -16.09 4.13
N TYR A 229 2.14 -15.03 4.16
CA TYR A 229 3.58 -15.16 3.97
C TYR A 229 4.26 -15.95 5.10
N ARG A 230 3.81 -15.77 6.35
CA ARG A 230 4.35 -16.47 7.53
C ARG A 230 3.88 -17.92 7.65
N SER A 231 2.78 -18.28 6.99
CA SER A 231 2.27 -19.66 6.93
C SER A 231 2.85 -20.47 5.78
N LEU A 232 3.56 -19.84 4.84
CA LEU A 232 4.32 -20.54 3.82
C LEU A 232 5.57 -21.20 4.45
N PRO A 233 5.70 -22.52 4.39
CA PRO A 233 6.89 -23.18 4.92
C PRO A 233 8.12 -22.72 4.14
N LEU A 234 9.07 -22.08 4.84
CA LEU A 234 10.46 -21.97 4.39
C LEU A 234 11.02 -23.38 4.32
N HIS A 235 10.76 -24.09 3.22
CA HIS A 235 11.38 -25.37 2.94
C HIS A 235 12.84 -25.12 2.54
N PHE A 236 13.70 -24.96 3.54
CA PHE A 236 15.13 -25.13 3.34
C PHE A 236 15.34 -26.58 2.91
N ASN A 237 16.00 -26.79 1.77
CA ASN A 237 16.43 -28.13 1.42
C ASN A 237 17.31 -28.65 2.56
N SER A 238 17.04 -29.86 3.08
CA SER A 238 17.70 -30.42 4.27
C SER A 238 19.22 -30.54 4.14
N ASP A 239 19.74 -30.38 2.92
CA ASP A 239 21.16 -30.47 2.59
C ASP A 239 21.89 -29.10 2.54
N CYS A 240 21.19 -27.98 2.74
CA CYS A 240 21.79 -26.63 2.80
C CYS A 240 21.82 -26.10 4.24
N GLU A 241 22.93 -26.31 4.95
CA GLU A 241 23.25 -25.58 6.18
C GLU A 241 23.64 -24.13 5.81
N ILE A 242 22.80 -23.17 6.21
CA ILE A 242 23.12 -21.74 6.16
C ILE A 242 23.35 -21.21 7.57
N SER A 243 24.22 -20.21 7.72
CA SER A 243 24.49 -19.60 9.01
C SER A 243 23.26 -18.90 9.58
N ASN A 244 23.18 -18.83 10.91
CA ASN A 244 22.16 -18.03 11.60
C ASN A 244 22.22 -16.54 11.20
N GLY A 245 23.41 -16.03 10.85
CA GLY A 245 23.58 -14.68 10.35
C GLY A 245 22.83 -14.47 9.03
N LEU A 246 23.00 -15.38 8.07
CA LEU A 246 22.32 -15.31 6.78
C LEU A 246 20.80 -15.45 6.94
N LYS A 247 20.38 -16.32 7.84
CA LYS A 247 18.97 -16.51 8.18
C LYS A 247 18.33 -15.22 8.74
N LYS A 248 18.98 -14.55 9.69
CA LYS A 248 18.52 -13.25 10.23
C LYS A 248 18.42 -12.17 9.16
N ILE A 249 19.35 -12.15 8.20
CA ILE A 249 19.31 -11.20 7.08
C ILE A 249 18.11 -11.46 6.19
N ILE A 250 17.84 -12.72 5.84
CA ILE A 250 16.66 -13.11 5.07
C ILE A 250 15.38 -12.70 5.81
N GLU A 251 15.26 -13.05 7.09
CA GLU A 251 14.11 -12.71 7.93
C GLU A 251 13.89 -11.19 7.98
N GLY A 252 14.97 -10.41 8.13
CA GLY A 252 14.87 -8.95 8.14
C GLY A 252 14.50 -8.33 6.78
N LEU A 253 15.01 -8.86 5.67
CA LEU A 253 14.68 -8.38 4.32
C LEU A 253 13.21 -8.66 3.97
N LEU A 254 12.64 -9.72 4.53
CA LEU A 254 11.30 -10.21 4.26
C LEU A 254 10.28 -9.79 5.34
N ILE A 255 10.57 -8.71 6.07
CA ILE A 255 9.59 -8.03 6.90
C ILE A 255 8.63 -7.26 5.97
N VAL A 256 7.34 -7.53 6.16
CA VAL A 256 6.26 -7.00 5.32
C VAL A 256 6.15 -5.47 5.45
N LYS A 257 6.22 -4.92 6.67
CA LYS A 257 6.16 -3.48 6.91
C LYS A 257 7.47 -2.80 6.47
N PRO A 258 7.44 -1.85 5.50
CA PRO A 258 8.65 -1.24 4.94
C PRO A 258 9.54 -0.52 5.96
N ASP A 259 8.96 0.08 7.00
CA ASP A 259 9.68 0.85 8.02
C ASP A 259 10.35 -0.03 9.09
N GLU A 260 9.88 -1.28 9.23
CA GLU A 260 10.48 -2.30 10.11
C GLU A 260 11.47 -3.19 9.34
N ARG A 261 11.42 -3.15 8.00
CA ARG A 261 12.29 -3.94 7.12
C ARG A 261 13.76 -3.58 7.32
N LEU A 262 14.61 -4.61 7.20
CA LEU A 262 16.06 -4.46 7.25
C LEU A 262 16.51 -3.27 6.42
N ASN A 263 17.18 -2.31 7.03
CA ASN A 263 17.65 -1.14 6.32
C ASN A 263 18.90 -1.45 5.47
N PHE A 264 19.13 -0.60 4.47
CA PHE A 264 20.26 -0.73 3.55
C PHE A 264 21.63 -0.80 4.24
N GLU A 265 21.87 -0.06 5.34
CA GLU A 265 23.18 -0.08 6.00
C GLU A 265 23.48 -1.43 6.66
N ARG A 266 22.46 -2.09 7.22
CA ARG A 266 22.61 -3.44 7.78
C ARG A 266 22.81 -4.47 6.66
N PHE A 267 22.04 -4.38 5.58
CA PHE A 267 22.22 -5.24 4.41
C PHE A 267 23.63 -5.09 3.79
N PHE A 268 24.06 -3.85 3.58
CA PHE A 268 25.37 -3.53 3.03
C PHE A 268 26.50 -4.04 3.90
N ARG A 269 26.44 -3.81 5.22
CA ARG A 269 27.47 -4.26 6.16
C ARG A 269 27.61 -5.77 6.21
N TYR A 270 26.50 -6.50 6.08
CA TYR A 270 26.54 -7.97 6.09
C TYR A 270 27.21 -8.56 4.85
N PHE A 271 26.96 -7.99 3.67
CA PHE A 271 27.51 -8.50 2.40
C PHE A 271 28.78 -7.78 1.94
N SER A 272 29.10 -6.61 2.50
CA SER A 272 30.41 -6.03 2.33
C SER A 272 31.40 -6.89 3.08
N GLU A 273 32.05 -7.80 2.37
CA GLU A 273 33.37 -8.23 2.79
C GLU A 273 34.30 -7.00 2.77
N GLU A 274 34.25 -6.19 3.82
CA GLU A 274 35.45 -6.21 4.63
C GLU A 274 35.50 -7.63 5.17
N GLU A 275 36.58 -8.35 4.91
CA GLU A 275 37.05 -9.29 5.93
C GLU A 275 37.07 -8.52 7.25
N THR A 276 35.96 -8.53 7.95
CA THR A 276 35.97 -8.43 9.37
C THR A 276 36.41 -9.84 9.81
N GLU A 277 37.69 -10.18 9.83
CA GLU A 277 38.59 -9.70 10.89
C GLU A 277 38.03 -8.44 11.55
N SER A 278 36.94 -8.63 12.29
CA SER A 278 36.19 -7.52 12.87
C SER A 278 37.16 -6.71 13.71
N SER A 279 36.92 -5.40 13.72
CA SER A 279 37.78 -4.38 14.32
C SER A 279 38.13 -4.58 15.79
N TRP A 280 37.72 -5.68 16.43
CA TRP A 280 38.17 -6.10 17.76
C TRP A 280 39.33 -7.09 17.73
N THR A 281 39.29 -8.17 16.95
CA THR A 281 40.39 -9.16 16.90
C THR A 281 41.62 -8.58 16.19
N ASN A 282 41.41 -7.73 15.18
CA ASN A 282 42.49 -7.03 14.49
C ASN A 282 43.09 -5.86 15.28
N SER A 283 42.29 -5.12 16.05
CA SER A 283 42.81 -4.07 16.94
C SER A 283 43.63 -4.63 18.10
N LEU A 284 43.46 -5.92 18.40
CA LEU A 284 44.13 -6.58 19.52
C LEU A 284 45.20 -7.61 19.11
N ASN A 285 45.35 -7.90 17.82
CA ASN A 285 46.42 -8.76 17.29
C ASN A 285 46.45 -10.17 17.96
N ILE A 286 45.28 -10.76 18.19
CA ILE A 286 45.14 -11.93 19.08
C ILE A 286 45.06 -13.23 18.29
N LYS A 287 46.02 -14.13 18.51
CA LYS A 287 45.93 -15.54 18.11
C LYS A 287 45.06 -16.30 19.12
N VAL A 288 43.75 -16.26 18.94
CA VAL A 288 42.80 -17.17 19.63
C VAL A 288 42.49 -18.34 18.70
N GLU A 289 42.11 -19.50 19.25
CA GLU A 289 41.53 -20.59 18.45
C GLU A 289 40.31 -20.08 17.65
N GLU A 290 40.22 -20.49 16.38
CA GLU A 290 39.24 -20.02 15.40
C GLU A 290 37.78 -20.16 15.90
N ASP A 291 37.52 -21.18 16.71
CA ASP A 291 36.20 -21.42 17.31
C ASP A 291 35.79 -20.40 18.37
N ILE A 292 36.74 -19.92 19.18
CA ILE A 292 36.48 -18.90 20.21
C ILE A 292 36.23 -17.54 19.56
N ALA A 293 37.04 -17.20 18.55
CA ALA A 293 36.87 -15.97 17.77
C ALA A 293 35.49 -15.92 17.09
N ARG A 294 35.04 -17.04 16.52
CA ARG A 294 33.71 -17.16 15.92
C ARG A 294 32.59 -16.94 16.93
N ARG A 295 32.67 -17.55 18.11
CA ARG A 295 31.66 -17.40 19.18
C ARG A 295 31.57 -15.97 19.70
N ILE A 296 32.70 -15.30 19.86
CA ILE A 296 32.74 -13.88 20.28
C ILE A 296 32.10 -12.99 19.21
N ASN A 297 32.43 -13.19 17.94
CA ASN A 297 31.83 -12.40 16.85
C ASN A 297 30.30 -12.56 16.78
N ILE A 298 29.78 -13.79 16.95
CA ILE A 298 28.32 -14.03 17.01
C ILE A 298 27.70 -13.25 18.18
N LEU A 299 28.28 -13.37 19.38
CA LEU A 299 27.79 -12.69 20.57
C LEU A 299 27.74 -11.16 20.39
N PHE A 300 28.80 -10.54 19.88
CA PHE A 300 28.80 -9.09 19.66
C PHE A 300 27.83 -8.64 18.59
N THR A 301 27.60 -9.47 17.57
CA THR A 301 26.57 -9.20 16.57
C THR A 301 25.19 -9.14 17.24
N GLU A 302 24.88 -10.08 18.14
CA GLU A 302 23.62 -10.12 18.87
C GLU A 302 23.47 -8.96 19.87
N ILE A 303 24.56 -8.57 20.53
CA ILE A 303 24.60 -7.40 21.43
C ILE A 303 24.34 -6.11 20.65
N ASP A 304 25.01 -5.92 19.51
CA ASP A 304 24.86 -4.73 18.67
C ASP A 304 23.45 -4.65 18.07
N GLU A 305 22.84 -5.79 17.71
CA GLU A 305 21.42 -5.89 17.30
C GLU A 305 20.49 -5.40 18.41
N ALA A 306 20.59 -5.99 19.62
CA ALA A 306 19.78 -5.61 20.76
C ALA A 306 19.96 -4.12 21.15
N HIS A 307 21.18 -3.58 20.99
CA HIS A 307 21.48 -2.17 21.23
C HIS A 307 20.76 -1.26 20.25
N CYS A 308 20.82 -1.60 18.96
CA CYS A 308 20.11 -0.87 17.91
C CYS A 308 18.59 -0.88 18.15
N ASP A 309 18.01 -2.04 18.48
CA ASP A 309 16.57 -2.16 18.71
C ASP A 309 16.11 -1.34 19.92
N LEU A 310 16.89 -1.32 20.99
CA LEU A 310 16.60 -0.51 22.18
C LEU A 310 16.75 1.00 21.91
N ILE A 311 17.71 1.41 21.08
CA ILE A 311 17.82 2.80 20.60
C ILE A 311 16.61 3.17 19.73
N ASN A 312 16.21 2.29 18.80
CA ASN A 312 15.06 2.51 17.93
C ASN A 312 13.77 2.68 18.75
N LEU A 313 13.55 1.83 19.75
CA LEU A 313 12.43 1.97 20.67
C LEU A 313 12.45 3.32 21.40
N LYS A 314 13.62 3.73 21.92
CA LYS A 314 13.79 5.02 22.60
C LYS A 314 13.46 6.19 21.69
N GLU A 315 13.95 6.20 20.45
CA GLU A 315 13.68 7.28 19.50
C GLU A 315 12.21 7.26 19.01
N LYS A 316 11.60 6.08 18.82
CA LYS A 316 10.17 5.94 18.51
C LYS A 316 9.30 6.53 19.62
N VAL A 317 9.59 6.21 20.88
CA VAL A 317 8.89 6.75 22.05
C VAL A 317 9.08 8.27 22.17
N LYS A 318 10.28 8.77 21.85
CA LYS A 318 10.59 10.21 21.85
C LYS A 318 9.82 10.97 20.78
N LYS A 319 9.68 10.42 19.56
CA LYS A 319 8.83 10.98 18.49
C LYS A 319 7.38 11.10 18.95
N HIS A 320 6.93 10.11 19.72
CA HIS A 320 5.57 10.00 20.24
C HIS A 320 5.41 10.54 21.66
N ASN A 321 6.25 11.49 22.07
CA ASN A 321 6.23 12.00 23.43
C ASN A 321 4.86 12.58 23.83
N ASN A 322 4.04 13.03 22.87
CA ASN A 322 2.74 13.62 23.13
C ASN A 322 1.69 12.60 23.58
N CYS A 323 1.80 11.34 23.16
CA CYS A 323 0.85 10.28 23.53
C CYS A 323 1.40 9.30 24.58
N ILE A 324 2.69 9.39 24.93
CA ILE A 324 3.36 8.48 25.86
C ILE A 324 3.73 9.17 27.18
N PRO A 325 3.42 8.54 28.33
CA PRO A 325 3.87 8.97 29.65
C PRO A 325 5.40 9.11 29.76
N ILE A 326 5.87 10.11 30.52
CA ILE A 326 7.30 10.44 30.60
C ILE A 326 8.11 9.35 31.33
N ASP A 327 7.48 8.64 32.26
CA ASP A 327 8.06 7.54 33.05
C ASP A 327 8.43 6.34 32.17
N VAL A 328 7.65 6.06 31.12
CA VAL A 328 7.95 5.02 30.11
C VAL A 328 9.26 5.35 29.39
N TYR A 329 9.41 6.58 28.88
CA TYR A 329 10.64 7.04 28.25
C TYR A 329 11.84 6.95 29.21
N GLN A 330 11.66 7.38 30.47
CA GLN A 330 12.70 7.31 31.49
C GLN A 330 13.08 5.86 31.86
N LYS A 331 12.15 4.90 31.81
CA LYS A 331 12.41 3.48 32.05
C LYS A 331 13.28 2.89 30.93
N ILE A 332 12.94 3.17 29.68
CA ILE A 332 13.71 2.73 28.50
C ILE A 332 15.12 3.36 28.52
N GLN A 333 15.23 4.67 28.77
CA GLN A 333 16.52 5.35 28.85
C GLN A 333 17.43 4.77 29.93
N ARG A 334 16.89 4.41 31.10
CA ARG A 334 17.65 3.76 32.18
C ARG A 334 18.12 2.36 31.79
N LYS A 335 17.29 1.56 31.12
CA LYS A 335 17.66 0.22 30.63
C LYS A 335 18.80 0.32 29.61
N LEU A 336 18.69 1.24 28.64
CA LEU A 336 19.72 1.49 27.63
C LEU A 336 21.07 1.89 28.25
N SER A 337 21.05 2.85 29.18
CA SER A 337 22.29 3.34 29.81
C SER A 337 23.01 2.23 30.60
N ARG A 338 22.26 1.35 31.26
CA ARG A 338 22.85 0.19 31.96
C ARG A 338 23.39 -0.86 30.99
N PHE A 339 22.65 -1.13 29.92
CA PHE A 339 23.08 -2.08 28.89
C PHE A 339 24.40 -1.63 28.23
N GLU A 340 24.55 -0.34 27.91
CA GLU A 340 25.78 0.23 27.38
C GLU A 340 26.96 0.09 28.35
N SER A 341 26.71 0.24 29.66
CA SER A 341 27.71 0.05 30.70
C SER A 341 28.17 -1.41 30.80
N GLU A 342 27.25 -2.38 30.78
CA GLU A 342 27.59 -3.81 30.82
C GLU A 342 28.34 -4.25 29.57
N MET A 343 27.94 -3.75 28.39
CA MET A 343 28.66 -3.99 27.14
C MET A 343 30.10 -3.45 27.21
N SER A 344 30.30 -2.27 27.79
CA SER A 344 31.64 -1.69 27.98
C SER A 344 32.51 -2.53 28.93
N ASN A 345 31.92 -3.07 30.00
CA ASN A 345 32.60 -3.96 30.94
C ASN A 345 33.01 -5.28 30.26
N LEU A 346 32.09 -5.91 29.53
CA LEU A 346 32.37 -7.14 28.79
C LEU A 346 33.48 -6.93 27.77
N ARG A 347 33.42 -5.85 26.98
CA ARG A 347 34.48 -5.47 26.02
C ARG A 347 35.84 -5.33 26.69
N SER A 348 35.90 -4.72 27.87
CA SER A 348 37.16 -4.56 28.62
C SER A 348 37.74 -5.89 29.09
N LEU A 349 36.89 -6.79 29.61
CA LEU A 349 37.30 -8.14 30.04
C LEU A 349 37.80 -8.99 28.87
N LEU A 350 37.15 -8.91 27.71
CA LEU A 350 37.57 -9.61 26.50
C LEU A 350 38.95 -9.17 26.04
N VAL A 351 39.21 -7.86 26.03
CA VAL A 351 40.53 -7.29 25.70
C VAL A 351 41.61 -7.85 26.63
N GLU A 352 41.34 -7.84 27.94
CA GLU A 352 42.27 -8.32 28.95
C GLU A 352 42.58 -9.82 28.78
N TYR A 353 41.56 -10.67 28.74
CA TYR A 353 41.75 -12.12 28.66
C TYR A 353 42.36 -12.55 27.34
N ALA A 354 41.98 -11.90 26.25
CA ALA A 354 42.49 -12.29 24.95
C ALA A 354 43.97 -11.89 24.80
N SER A 355 44.44 -10.81 25.45
CA SER A 355 45.88 -10.55 25.63
C SER A 355 46.59 -11.68 26.40
N GLN A 356 45.99 -12.21 27.47
CA GLN A 356 46.58 -13.30 28.25
C GLN A 356 46.62 -14.62 27.47
N ILE A 357 45.60 -14.92 26.66
CA ILE A 357 45.56 -16.11 25.79
C ILE A 357 46.70 -16.08 24.77
N SER A 358 46.99 -14.93 24.17
CA SER A 358 48.09 -14.78 23.22
C SER A 358 49.48 -15.11 23.81
N THR A 359 49.62 -15.02 25.13
CA THR A 359 50.85 -15.35 25.88
C THR A 359 50.90 -16.81 26.38
N GLY A 360 49.92 -17.64 26.02
CA GLY A 360 49.87 -19.07 26.37
C GLY A 360 49.24 -19.39 27.73
N ASN A 361 48.50 -18.46 28.34
CA ASN A 361 47.81 -18.70 29.59
C ASN A 361 46.51 -19.48 29.38
N SER A 362 46.51 -20.78 29.68
CA SER A 362 45.34 -21.65 29.55
C SER A 362 44.20 -21.33 30.52
N VAL A 363 44.46 -20.63 31.64
CA VAL A 363 43.44 -20.20 32.61
C VAL A 363 42.58 -19.08 32.03
N ALA A 364 43.15 -18.21 31.20
CA ALA A 364 42.46 -17.07 30.61
C ALA A 364 41.29 -17.49 29.69
N VAL A 365 41.40 -18.63 28.99
CA VAL A 365 40.30 -19.18 28.18
C VAL A 365 39.09 -19.56 29.06
N ARG A 366 39.34 -20.10 30.26
CA ARG A 366 38.28 -20.49 31.19
C ARG A 366 37.58 -19.26 31.78
N GLU A 367 38.34 -18.25 32.20
CA GLU A 367 37.78 -17.01 32.74
C GLU A 367 37.02 -16.21 31.67
N LEU A 368 37.49 -16.23 30.42
CA LEU A 368 36.79 -15.64 29.28
C LEU A 368 35.41 -16.27 29.04
N ASN A 369 35.34 -17.61 29.02
CA ASN A 369 34.07 -18.31 28.89
C ASN A 369 33.14 -18.01 30.07
N LYS A 370 33.68 -17.88 31.28
CA LYS A 370 32.90 -17.50 32.46
C LYS A 370 32.32 -16.10 32.32
N ALA A 371 33.10 -15.10 31.93
CA ALA A 371 32.62 -13.74 31.72
C ALA A 371 31.53 -13.65 30.65
N ILE A 372 31.65 -14.42 29.56
CA ILE A 372 30.61 -14.53 28.53
C ILE A 372 29.33 -15.14 29.12
N ASN A 373 29.44 -16.25 29.85
CA ASN A 373 28.28 -16.90 30.46
C ASN A 373 27.60 -15.99 31.51
N ASP A 374 28.38 -15.33 32.37
CA ASP A 374 27.87 -14.40 33.37
C ASP A 374 27.09 -13.24 32.71
N PHE A 375 27.54 -12.76 31.54
CA PHE A 375 26.79 -11.76 30.75
C PHE A 375 25.51 -12.35 30.14
N MET A 376 25.58 -13.57 29.60
CA MET A 376 24.40 -14.25 29.01
C MET A 376 23.32 -14.57 30.04
N ASP A 377 23.71 -14.80 31.30
CA ASP A 377 22.80 -15.05 32.43
C ASP A 377 22.26 -13.74 33.06
N SER A 378 22.72 -12.58 32.61
CA SER A 378 22.30 -11.28 33.14
C SER A 378 21.00 -10.76 32.50
N ASP A 379 20.34 -9.80 33.18
CA ASP A 379 19.18 -9.03 32.66
C ASP A 379 19.49 -8.19 31.41
N PHE A 380 20.74 -8.24 30.93
CA PHE A 380 21.29 -7.44 29.85
C PHE A 380 21.76 -8.30 28.68
N CYS A 381 21.55 -9.62 28.71
CA CYS A 381 21.78 -10.44 27.52
C CYS A 381 20.78 -10.05 26.40
N PRO A 382 21.11 -10.34 25.13
CA PRO A 382 20.25 -9.96 23.99
C PRO A 382 18.79 -10.41 24.15
N THR A 383 18.56 -11.62 24.66
CA THR A 383 17.22 -12.17 24.90
C THR A 383 16.44 -11.36 25.94
N SER A 384 17.06 -10.97 27.05
CA SER A 384 16.42 -10.16 28.10
C SER A 384 16.12 -8.73 27.62
N ILE A 385 16.96 -8.16 26.75
CA ILE A 385 16.67 -6.87 26.10
C ILE A 385 15.46 -7.02 25.17
N GLN A 386 15.38 -8.10 24.41
CA GLN A 386 14.25 -8.35 23.53
C GLN A 386 12.93 -8.50 24.31
N GLN A 387 12.95 -9.28 25.39
CA GLN A 387 11.79 -9.41 26.29
C GLN A 387 11.37 -8.06 26.89
N PHE A 388 12.33 -7.21 27.27
CA PHE A 388 12.03 -5.86 27.75
C PHE A 388 11.37 -5.00 26.67
N ILE A 389 11.75 -5.15 25.39
CA ILE A 389 11.12 -4.44 24.27
C ILE A 389 9.68 -4.93 24.09
N GLU A 390 9.45 -6.24 24.15
CA GLU A 390 8.13 -6.89 24.04
C GLU A 390 7.17 -6.47 25.18
N GLU A 391 7.68 -6.29 26.40
CA GLU A 391 6.88 -5.76 27.52
C GLU A 391 6.32 -4.35 27.27
N HIS A 392 6.88 -3.60 26.31
CA HIS A 392 6.39 -2.27 25.92
C HIS A 392 5.59 -2.30 24.61
N TYR A 393 5.14 -3.47 24.16
CA TYR A 393 4.36 -3.66 22.93
C TYR A 393 3.02 -2.89 22.93
N GLU A 394 2.34 -2.79 24.08
CA GLU A 394 1.11 -1.99 24.19
C GLU A 394 1.33 -0.52 23.79
N TRP A 395 2.49 0.05 24.13
CA TRP A 395 2.86 1.40 23.70
C TRP A 395 3.15 1.46 22.21
N GLN A 396 3.64 0.38 21.61
CA GLN A 396 3.83 0.30 20.16
C GLN A 396 2.50 0.34 19.41
N GLU A 397 1.48 -0.40 19.88
CA GLU A 397 0.14 -0.31 19.31
C GLU A 397 -0.45 1.09 19.43
N LYS A 398 -0.27 1.74 20.59
CA LYS A 398 -0.70 3.14 20.76
C LYS A 398 0.01 4.09 19.79
N MET A 399 1.32 3.96 19.61
CA MET A 399 2.09 4.77 18.66
C MET A 399 1.59 4.57 17.23
N ASN A 400 1.43 3.32 16.82
CA ASN A 400 0.96 2.98 15.46
C ASN A 400 -0.45 3.54 15.21
N TYR A 401 -1.36 3.40 16.17
CA TYR A 401 -2.71 3.97 16.07
C TYR A 401 -2.70 5.50 15.94
N VAL A 402 -1.80 6.18 16.64
CA VAL A 402 -1.65 7.65 16.51
C VAL A 402 -1.05 8.03 15.16
N ASP A 403 -0.03 7.30 14.69
CA ASP A 403 0.52 7.49 13.34
C ASP A 403 -0.60 7.30 12.28
N ASP A 404 -1.44 6.25 12.38
CA ASP A 404 -2.58 6.00 11.47
C ASP A 404 -3.58 7.17 11.46
N LEU A 405 -3.94 7.70 12.63
CA LEU A 405 -4.84 8.85 12.73
C LEU A 405 -4.24 10.08 12.03
N LEU A 406 -2.95 10.35 12.26
CA LEU A 406 -2.25 11.49 11.67
C LEU A 406 -2.16 11.36 10.14
N GLU A 407 -1.94 10.15 9.61
CA GLU A 407 -1.93 9.89 8.17
C GLU A 407 -3.29 10.16 7.51
N GLN A 408 -4.38 9.88 8.22
CA GLN A 408 -5.75 10.18 7.78
C GLN A 408 -6.13 11.68 7.95
N GLY A 409 -5.17 12.54 8.29
CA GLY A 409 -5.40 13.97 8.49
C GLY A 409 -6.14 14.30 9.78
N VAL A 410 -6.27 13.34 10.71
CA VAL A 410 -6.87 13.58 12.02
C VAL A 410 -5.86 14.30 12.91
N LEU A 411 -6.30 15.36 13.58
CA LEU A 411 -5.48 16.06 14.56
C LEU A 411 -5.54 15.33 15.91
N TYR A 412 -4.38 14.93 16.42
CA TYR A 412 -4.26 14.25 17.72
C TYR A 412 -4.02 15.22 18.87
N VAL A 413 -4.82 15.13 19.93
CA VAL A 413 -4.69 15.92 21.17
C VAL A 413 -4.13 15.03 22.27
N GLY A 414 -2.82 15.16 22.49
CA GLY A 414 -2.07 14.47 23.55
C GLY A 414 -1.76 15.37 24.74
N LYS A 415 -0.83 14.95 25.61
CA LYS A 415 -0.58 15.55 26.93
C LYS A 415 -0.14 17.02 26.92
N ASN A 416 0.48 17.45 25.84
CA ASN A 416 1.02 18.81 25.71
C ASN A 416 0.07 19.74 24.94
N ASP A 417 -1.08 19.24 24.50
CA ASP A 417 -2.05 19.97 23.69
C ASP A 417 -3.37 20.17 24.43
N SER A 418 -4.17 21.11 23.92
CA SER A 418 -5.56 21.24 24.33
C SER A 418 -6.46 21.23 23.10
N LEU A 419 -7.65 20.66 23.25
CA LEU A 419 -8.66 20.63 22.18
C LEU A 419 -9.00 22.04 21.68
N GLU A 420 -9.03 23.04 22.57
CA GLU A 420 -9.28 24.44 22.22
C GLU A 420 -8.17 25.01 21.32
N THR A 421 -6.90 24.76 21.65
CA THR A 421 -5.76 25.18 20.82
C THR A 421 -5.79 24.49 19.46
N SER A 422 -6.12 23.20 19.43
CA SER A 422 -6.23 22.42 18.19
C SER A 422 -7.35 22.93 17.27
N ARG A 423 -8.52 23.25 17.82
CA ARG A 423 -9.63 23.84 17.05
C ARG A 423 -9.28 25.23 16.52
N ARG A 424 -8.60 26.06 17.32
CA ARG A 424 -8.10 27.37 16.86
C ARG A 424 -7.10 27.23 15.73
N ARG A 425 -6.20 26.25 15.81
CA ARG A 425 -5.21 25.96 14.76
C ARG A 425 -5.86 25.52 13.45
N LEU A 426 -6.99 24.83 13.53
CA LEU A 426 -7.78 24.38 12.37
C LEU A 426 -8.72 25.46 11.84
N GLU A 427 -8.84 26.60 12.51
CA GLU A 427 -9.79 27.69 12.19
C GLU A 427 -11.23 27.19 11.94
N CYS A 428 -11.62 26.10 12.61
CA CYS A 428 -12.86 25.38 12.33
C CYS A 428 -13.99 25.79 13.29
N GLN A 429 -15.16 26.13 12.73
CA GLN A 429 -16.39 26.33 13.51
C GLN A 429 -17.14 25.02 13.77
N GLU A 430 -16.84 23.98 12.97
CA GLU A 430 -17.41 22.64 13.08
C GLU A 430 -16.31 21.59 12.91
N CYS A 431 -16.33 20.55 13.75
CA CYS A 431 -15.39 19.44 13.66
C CYS A 431 -15.96 18.18 14.33
N TYR A 432 -15.50 17.01 13.90
CA TYR A 432 -15.73 15.76 14.62
C TYR A 432 -14.66 15.56 15.68
N ILE A 433 -15.07 15.16 16.87
CA ILE A 433 -14.17 14.93 18.01
C ILE A 433 -14.39 13.51 18.50
N PHE A 434 -13.35 12.70 18.48
CA PHE A 434 -13.35 11.36 19.05
C PHE A 434 -12.59 11.35 20.36
N TYR A 435 -13.32 11.20 21.45
CA TYR A 435 -12.77 10.93 22.77
C TYR A 435 -12.53 9.41 22.84
N TYR A 436 -11.27 8.98 22.91
CA TYR A 436 -10.91 7.56 22.91
C TYR A 436 -10.07 7.20 24.13
N SER A 437 -10.23 5.97 24.62
CA SER A 437 -9.41 5.36 25.69
C SER A 437 -8.73 4.11 25.16
N GLN A 438 -7.56 3.80 25.72
CA GLN A 438 -6.83 2.55 25.53
C GLN A 438 -7.33 1.44 26.47
N GLU A 439 -7.87 1.78 27.65
CA GLU A 439 -8.37 0.80 28.61
C GLU A 439 -9.68 0.16 28.11
N GLY A 440 -9.55 -1.05 27.55
CA GLY A 440 -10.66 -1.91 27.21
C GLY A 440 -10.93 -1.97 25.71
N SER A 441 -10.40 -3.02 25.09
CA SER A 441 -10.94 -3.59 23.84
C SER A 441 -12.37 -4.12 24.09
N THR A 442 -13.33 -3.20 24.21
CA THR A 442 -14.75 -3.55 24.17
C THR A 442 -15.23 -3.44 22.73
N ARG A 443 -16.16 -4.32 22.34
CA ARG A 443 -16.77 -4.33 20.99
C ARG A 443 -17.33 -2.95 20.58
N ALA A 444 -17.82 -2.17 21.55
CA ALA A 444 -18.31 -0.81 21.35
C ALA A 444 -17.20 0.18 20.94
N LEU A 445 -15.98 0.01 21.47
CA LEU A 445 -14.83 0.85 21.16
C LEU A 445 -14.37 0.68 19.71
N THR A 446 -14.34 -0.56 19.23
CA THR A 446 -13.98 -0.89 17.84
C THR A 446 -14.95 -0.26 16.85
N GLY A 447 -16.26 -0.35 17.09
CA GLY A 447 -17.27 0.29 16.24
C GLY A 447 -17.18 1.82 16.22
N MET A 448 -16.79 2.44 17.35
CA MET A 448 -16.51 3.88 17.40
C MET A 448 -15.28 4.27 16.59
N LYS A 449 -14.20 3.48 16.66
CA LYS A 449 -12.99 3.73 15.85
C LYS A 449 -13.33 3.68 14.35
N GLU A 450 -14.04 2.65 13.89
CA GLU A 450 -14.44 2.50 12.48
C GLU A 450 -15.33 3.66 12.01
N LEU A 451 -16.32 4.06 12.81
CA LEU A 451 -17.19 5.19 12.47
C LEU A 451 -16.37 6.49 12.37
N PHE A 452 -15.44 6.73 13.30
CA PHE A 452 -14.61 7.92 13.26
C PHE A 452 -13.65 7.93 12.06
N TYR A 453 -13.11 6.77 11.70
CA TYR A 453 -12.33 6.63 10.46
C TYR A 453 -13.15 6.93 9.22
N GLN A 454 -14.40 6.45 9.14
CA GLN A 454 -15.30 6.82 8.04
C GLN A 454 -15.52 8.33 7.99
N LEU A 455 -15.70 9.00 9.14
CA LEU A 455 -15.85 10.45 9.18
C LEU A 455 -14.58 11.18 8.70
N ALA A 456 -13.40 10.70 9.07
CA ALA A 456 -12.12 11.25 8.61
C ALA A 456 -11.91 11.04 7.10
N LEU A 457 -12.19 9.83 6.59
CA LEU A 457 -12.08 9.48 5.17
C LEU A 457 -13.01 10.31 4.27
N LEU A 458 -14.21 10.66 4.76
CA LEU A 458 -15.12 11.53 4.03
C LEU A 458 -14.58 12.97 3.90
N ASN A 459 -13.61 13.38 4.73
CA ASN A 459 -12.91 14.66 4.71
C ASN A 459 -13.83 15.90 4.63
N ARG A 460 -15.04 15.82 5.21
CA ARG A 460 -16.07 16.87 5.15
C ARG A 460 -15.92 17.92 6.24
N LEU A 461 -15.49 17.50 7.43
CA LEU A 461 -15.16 18.35 8.57
C LEU A 461 -13.83 17.91 9.16
N PRO A 462 -13.04 18.82 9.74
CA PRO A 462 -11.85 18.44 10.47
C PRO A 462 -12.16 17.42 11.56
N CYS A 463 -11.30 16.40 11.68
CA CYS A 463 -11.42 15.35 12.69
C CYS A 463 -10.33 15.53 13.75
N ILE A 464 -10.72 15.45 15.02
CA ILE A 464 -9.83 15.59 16.17
C ILE A 464 -9.97 14.37 17.07
N ALA A 465 -8.87 13.69 17.37
CA ALA A 465 -8.83 12.60 18.35
C ALA A 465 -8.28 13.11 19.67
N VAL A 466 -8.99 12.83 20.77
CA VAL A 466 -8.62 13.23 22.14
C VAL A 466 -8.38 11.98 22.97
N ASP A 467 -7.17 11.86 23.51
CA ASP A 467 -6.80 10.77 24.41
C ASP A 467 -7.34 11.02 25.81
N ILE A 468 -8.40 10.29 26.19
CA ILE A 468 -9.09 10.54 27.48
C ILE A 468 -8.33 9.97 28.67
N ASP A 469 -7.37 9.07 28.46
CA ASP A 469 -6.52 8.56 29.53
C ASP A 469 -5.52 9.64 29.97
N ILE A 470 -5.23 10.58 29.06
CA ILE A 470 -4.41 11.76 29.31
C ILE A 470 -5.27 12.98 29.71
N HIS A 471 -6.48 13.10 29.16
CA HIS A 471 -7.35 14.29 29.26
C HIS A 471 -8.67 14.05 30.00
N ARG A 472 -8.69 13.23 31.06
CA ARG A 472 -9.91 12.95 31.82
C ARG A 472 -10.58 14.23 32.36
N GLU A 473 -9.80 15.18 32.88
CA GLU A 473 -10.29 16.47 33.38
C GLU A 473 -10.85 17.39 32.28
N LEU A 474 -10.34 17.27 31.05
CA LEU A 474 -10.80 18.09 29.91
C LEU A 474 -12.22 17.68 29.50
N ALA A 475 -12.50 16.38 29.45
CA ALA A 475 -13.84 15.87 29.14
C ALA A 475 -14.87 16.35 30.18
N GLU A 476 -14.52 16.31 31.47
CA GLU A 476 -15.36 16.80 32.56
C GLU A 476 -15.64 18.31 32.46
N ARG A 477 -14.61 19.12 32.13
CA ARG A 477 -14.75 20.58 31.97
C ARG A 477 -15.67 20.98 30.81
N GLU A 478 -15.71 20.18 29.75
CA GLU A 478 -16.54 20.42 28.57
C GLU A 478 -17.97 19.86 28.69
N GLY A 479 -18.33 19.31 29.86
CA GLY A 479 -19.66 18.75 30.10
C GLY A 479 -19.91 17.45 29.33
N VAL A 480 -18.84 16.80 28.87
CA VAL A 480 -18.89 15.55 28.11
C VAL A 480 -18.77 14.39 29.11
N PRO A 481 -19.69 13.41 29.11
CA PRO A 481 -19.64 12.32 30.08
C PRO A 481 -18.33 11.52 29.97
N ALA A 482 -17.88 10.92 31.09
CA ALA A 482 -16.67 10.11 31.10
C ALA A 482 -16.82 8.89 30.16
N GLY A 483 -15.84 8.68 29.29
CA GLY A 483 -15.70 7.49 28.46
C GLY A 483 -15.74 7.73 26.95
N PRO A 484 -15.39 6.70 26.15
CA PRO A 484 -15.17 6.81 24.72
C PRO A 484 -16.43 7.18 23.93
N ARG A 485 -16.34 8.14 22.99
CA ARG A 485 -17.47 8.63 22.18
C ARG A 485 -17.04 9.54 21.03
N ILE A 486 -17.90 9.68 20.02
CA ILE A 486 -17.77 10.68 18.96
C ILE A 486 -18.76 11.82 19.20
N CYS A 487 -18.29 13.06 19.09
CA CYS A 487 -19.10 14.27 19.17
C CYS A 487 -18.95 15.10 17.90
N LEU A 488 -20.05 15.72 17.46
CA LEU A 488 -20.01 16.84 16.54
C LEU A 488 -19.92 18.13 17.36
N TYR A 489 -18.84 18.89 17.15
CA TYR A 489 -18.74 20.26 17.63
C TYR A 489 -19.29 21.20 16.56
N SER A 490 -20.18 22.11 16.96
CA SER A 490 -20.67 23.19 16.09
C SER A 490 -21.00 24.41 16.93
N ASN A 491 -20.40 25.56 16.61
CA ASN A 491 -20.72 26.87 17.20
C ASN A 491 -20.74 26.89 18.74
N GLY A 492 -19.76 26.24 19.38
CA GLY A 492 -19.66 26.20 20.84
C GLY A 492 -20.50 25.11 21.52
N MET A 493 -21.28 24.34 20.76
CA MET A 493 -22.08 23.22 21.28
C MET A 493 -21.48 21.88 20.88
N TYR A 494 -21.58 20.92 21.80
CA TYR A 494 -21.16 19.53 21.61
C TYR A 494 -22.39 18.64 21.53
N LYS A 495 -22.53 17.89 20.43
CA LYS A 495 -23.61 16.91 20.24
C LYS A 495 -23.02 15.52 20.14
N SER A 496 -23.28 14.68 21.16
CA SER A 496 -22.87 13.27 21.13
C SER A 496 -23.57 12.56 19.98
N MET A 497 -22.81 11.79 19.21
CA MET A 497 -23.35 10.89 18.19
C MET A 497 -23.69 9.56 18.87
N SER A 498 -24.97 9.19 18.90
CA SER A 498 -25.39 7.88 19.42
C SER A 498 -25.14 6.82 18.34
N ILE A 499 -24.32 5.83 18.67
CA ILE A 499 -24.31 4.57 17.94
C ILE A 499 -25.49 3.78 18.50
N ASN A 500 -26.64 3.85 17.85
CA ASN A 500 -27.72 2.94 18.22
C ASN A 500 -27.22 1.50 18.03
N SER A 501 -27.23 0.79 19.16
CA SER A 501 -26.72 -0.56 19.39
C SER A 501 -27.18 -1.57 18.33
N GLU A 502 -26.21 -2.32 17.80
CA GLU A 502 -26.35 -3.67 17.26
C GLU A 502 -27.59 -3.93 16.37
N LYS A 503 -27.49 -3.55 15.10
CA LYS A 503 -27.71 -4.53 14.04
C LYS A 503 -26.38 -4.75 13.37
N GLN A 504 -25.85 -5.96 13.53
CA GLN A 504 -24.67 -6.43 12.80
C GLN A 504 -24.91 -6.12 11.33
N MET A 505 -24.17 -5.14 10.76
CA MET A 505 -24.00 -5.12 9.33
C MET A 505 -23.31 -6.44 9.01
N PRO A 506 -23.89 -7.33 8.20
CA PRO A 506 -23.11 -8.40 7.64
C PRO A 506 -21.89 -7.74 6.99
N LYS A 507 -20.68 -8.16 7.37
CA LYS A 507 -19.48 -7.83 6.59
C LYS A 507 -19.70 -8.47 5.22
N TYR A 508 -20.27 -7.71 4.31
CA TYR A 508 -20.27 -8.04 2.92
C TYR A 508 -18.83 -7.82 2.45
N GLU A 509 -18.16 -8.92 2.14
CA GLU A 509 -16.88 -8.88 1.44
C GLU A 509 -17.17 -8.87 -0.06
N PRO A 510 -16.77 -7.81 -0.79
CA PRO A 510 -17.00 -7.73 -2.21
C PRO A 510 -16.31 -8.89 -2.92
N CYS A 511 -17.00 -9.53 -3.86
CA CYS A 511 -16.40 -10.60 -4.62
C CYS A 511 -15.30 -10.07 -5.53
N LYS A 512 -14.39 -10.95 -5.96
CA LYS A 512 -13.24 -10.60 -6.79
C LYS A 512 -13.62 -9.80 -8.04
N GLU A 513 -14.64 -10.26 -8.75
CA GLU A 513 -15.08 -9.69 -10.01
C GLU A 513 -15.65 -8.27 -9.82
N GLN A 514 -16.29 -7.99 -8.68
CA GLN A 514 -16.74 -6.65 -8.33
C GLN A 514 -15.57 -5.71 -8.03
N ILE A 515 -14.57 -6.20 -7.29
CA ILE A 515 -13.36 -5.44 -6.99
C ILE A 515 -12.65 -5.09 -8.30
N GLU A 516 -12.36 -6.08 -9.14
CA GLU A 516 -11.68 -5.90 -10.44
C GLU A 516 -12.43 -4.90 -11.33
N LEU A 517 -13.77 -4.99 -11.38
CA LEU A 517 -14.60 -4.03 -12.09
C LEU A 517 -14.42 -2.61 -11.55
N ILE A 518 -14.58 -2.42 -10.23
CA ILE A 518 -14.53 -1.08 -9.61
C ILE A 518 -13.13 -0.47 -9.70
N GLU A 519 -12.07 -1.26 -9.50
CA GLU A 519 -10.69 -0.81 -9.66
C GLU A 519 -10.42 -0.31 -11.08
N LYS A 520 -10.88 -1.06 -12.08
CA LYS A 520 -10.76 -0.63 -13.47
C LYS A 520 -11.49 0.68 -13.73
N LEU A 521 -12.68 0.86 -13.15
CA LEU A 521 -13.41 2.13 -13.26
C LEU A 521 -12.60 3.28 -12.66
N VAL A 522 -11.96 3.07 -11.50
CA VAL A 522 -11.15 4.09 -10.80
C VAL A 522 -9.93 4.47 -11.64
N GLU A 523 -9.24 3.50 -12.22
CA GLU A 523 -8.08 3.72 -13.10
C GLU A 523 -8.46 4.52 -14.36
N ASP A 524 -9.59 4.17 -14.99
CA ASP A 524 -10.00 4.75 -16.27
C ASP A 524 -10.60 6.17 -16.16
N ARG A 525 -11.12 6.56 -14.97
CA ARG A 525 -12.07 7.69 -14.86
C ARG A 525 -11.89 8.64 -13.68
N GLU A 526 -10.77 8.57 -12.95
CA GLU A 526 -10.49 9.44 -11.81
C GLU A 526 -11.61 9.43 -10.74
N ILE A 527 -12.18 8.25 -10.46
CA ILE A 527 -13.23 8.10 -9.43
C ILE A 527 -12.62 8.26 -8.03
N SER A 528 -13.32 8.98 -7.15
CA SER A 528 -12.87 9.19 -5.77
C SER A 528 -12.92 7.91 -4.93
N GLU A 529 -12.08 7.86 -3.90
CA GLU A 529 -12.09 6.76 -2.93
C GLU A 529 -13.45 6.61 -2.25
N CYS A 530 -14.17 7.72 -2.02
CA CYS A 530 -15.53 7.69 -1.47
C CYS A 530 -16.48 6.90 -2.37
N THR A 531 -16.53 7.21 -3.66
CA THR A 531 -17.38 6.50 -4.63
C THR A 531 -16.97 5.03 -4.76
N LYS A 532 -15.66 4.73 -4.79
CA LYS A 532 -15.14 3.36 -4.79
C LYS A 532 -15.69 2.55 -3.60
N GLN A 533 -15.55 3.07 -2.39
CA GLN A 533 -16.00 2.39 -1.17
C GLN A 533 -17.52 2.19 -1.10
N ILE A 534 -18.30 3.16 -1.60
CA ILE A 534 -19.76 3.04 -1.69
C ILE A 534 -20.13 1.89 -2.64
N MET A 535 -19.51 1.83 -3.82
CA MET A 535 -19.79 0.77 -4.79
C MET A 535 -19.35 -0.61 -4.28
N LEU A 536 -18.26 -0.69 -3.51
CA LEU A 536 -17.79 -1.94 -2.88
C LEU A 536 -18.71 -2.39 -1.73
N SER A 537 -19.52 -1.50 -1.16
CA SER A 537 -20.41 -1.84 -0.03
C SER A 537 -21.63 -2.69 -0.43
N PHE A 538 -21.94 -2.80 -1.73
CA PHE A 538 -23.15 -3.45 -2.24
C PHE A 538 -22.85 -4.39 -3.38
N ASP A 539 -23.10 -5.68 -3.21
CA ASP A 539 -22.90 -6.65 -4.29
C ASP A 539 -23.76 -6.28 -5.48
N ARG A 540 -23.15 -5.97 -6.62
CA ARG A 540 -23.91 -5.67 -7.82
C ARG A 540 -24.73 -6.87 -8.31
N ALA A 541 -24.29 -8.10 -8.04
CA ALA A 541 -25.03 -9.32 -8.37
C ALA A 541 -26.34 -9.46 -7.58
N ASP A 542 -26.48 -8.81 -6.42
CA ASP A 542 -27.77 -8.78 -5.71
C ASP A 542 -28.83 -7.97 -6.46
N PHE A 543 -28.40 -7.05 -7.33
CA PHE A 543 -29.26 -6.14 -8.08
C PHE A 543 -29.27 -6.43 -9.58
N CYS A 544 -28.41 -7.32 -10.08
CA CYS A 544 -28.24 -7.58 -11.50
C CYS A 544 -28.08 -9.08 -11.76
N PRO A 545 -29.12 -9.78 -12.24
CA PRO A 545 -29.10 -11.24 -12.35
C PRO A 545 -28.19 -11.77 -13.48
N LEU A 546 -27.86 -10.94 -14.47
CA LEU A 546 -27.09 -11.34 -15.65
C LEU A 546 -25.83 -10.50 -15.76
N ASN A 547 -24.66 -11.16 -15.85
CA ASN A 547 -23.34 -10.55 -16.04
C ASN A 547 -23.13 -9.26 -15.20
N PRO A 548 -23.32 -9.33 -13.87
CA PRO A 548 -23.33 -8.14 -13.01
C PRO A 548 -22.05 -7.32 -13.08
N TYR A 549 -20.91 -7.96 -13.32
CA TYR A 549 -19.59 -7.34 -13.27
C TYR A 549 -19.05 -6.90 -14.63
N GLU A 550 -19.85 -6.96 -15.70
CA GLU A 550 -19.46 -6.40 -16.99
C GLU A 550 -19.83 -4.92 -17.06
N ASP A 551 -18.90 -4.07 -17.54
CA ASP A 551 -19.13 -2.63 -17.70
C ASP A 551 -20.04 -2.29 -18.91
N ARG A 552 -21.28 -2.78 -18.87
CA ARG A 552 -22.33 -2.50 -19.87
C ARG A 552 -23.72 -2.59 -19.26
N PRO A 553 -24.75 -1.99 -19.87
CA PRO A 553 -26.12 -2.15 -19.40
C PRO A 553 -26.58 -3.62 -19.49
N GLN A 554 -27.31 -4.08 -18.49
CA GLN A 554 -27.85 -5.45 -18.43
C GLN A 554 -29.38 -5.42 -18.35
N GLN A 555 -30.03 -6.37 -19.02
CA GLN A 555 -31.49 -6.49 -19.01
C GLN A 555 -31.98 -7.02 -17.66
N VAL A 556 -33.05 -6.41 -17.13
CA VAL A 556 -33.63 -6.77 -15.81
C VAL A 556 -35.13 -7.08 -15.89
N GLY A 557 -35.65 -7.29 -17.11
CA GLY A 557 -37.06 -7.52 -17.39
C GLY A 557 -37.81 -6.24 -17.73
N PHE A 558 -39.10 -6.37 -18.07
CA PHE A 558 -40.03 -5.24 -18.30
C PHE A 558 -39.52 -4.18 -19.28
N ASN A 559 -38.79 -4.59 -20.32
CA ASN A 559 -38.17 -3.73 -21.34
C ASN A 559 -37.25 -2.63 -20.77
N THR A 560 -36.60 -2.88 -19.63
CA THR A 560 -35.63 -1.94 -19.03
C THR A 560 -34.29 -2.60 -18.72
N THR A 561 -33.30 -1.76 -18.43
CA THR A 561 -31.93 -2.18 -18.11
C THR A 561 -31.45 -1.54 -16.82
N ILE A 562 -30.65 -2.27 -16.04
CA ILE A 562 -29.76 -1.64 -15.08
C ILE A 562 -28.60 -0.98 -15.83
N SER A 563 -28.27 0.26 -15.50
CA SER A 563 -27.20 1.04 -16.16
C SER A 563 -25.84 0.38 -15.99
N ALA A 564 -24.90 0.67 -16.89
CA ALA A 564 -23.53 0.17 -16.78
C ALA A 564 -22.86 0.62 -15.46
N PRO A 565 -21.99 -0.19 -14.84
CA PRO A 565 -21.17 0.17 -13.69
C PRO A 565 -20.54 1.56 -13.75
N HIS A 566 -19.90 1.95 -14.86
CA HIS A 566 -19.29 3.28 -14.96
C HIS A 566 -20.30 4.42 -14.85
N MET A 567 -21.55 4.22 -15.29
CA MET A 567 -22.59 5.25 -15.18
C MET A 567 -23.05 5.44 -13.74
N HIS A 568 -23.08 4.37 -12.94
CA HIS A 568 -23.34 4.50 -11.50
C HIS A 568 -22.21 5.23 -10.80
N ALA A 569 -20.96 4.87 -11.11
CA ALA A 569 -19.80 5.53 -10.54
C ALA A 569 -19.78 7.03 -10.86
N LEU A 570 -19.97 7.40 -12.13
CA LEU A 570 -20.04 8.80 -12.55
C LEU A 570 -21.19 9.54 -11.85
N THR A 571 -22.35 8.90 -11.72
CA THR A 571 -23.51 9.49 -11.02
C THR A 571 -23.21 9.78 -9.56
N LEU A 572 -22.61 8.82 -8.84
CA LEU A 572 -22.19 9.01 -7.45
C LEU A 572 -21.13 10.12 -7.36
N GLU A 573 -20.12 10.09 -8.23
CA GLU A 573 -19.05 11.09 -8.26
C GLU A 573 -19.59 12.51 -8.48
N PHE A 574 -20.62 12.68 -9.31
CA PHE A 574 -21.26 13.99 -9.49
C PHE A 574 -21.87 14.55 -8.22
N PHE A 575 -22.21 13.71 -7.24
CA PHE A 575 -22.89 14.12 -6.01
C PHE A 575 -22.01 14.03 -4.75
N THR A 576 -20.78 13.52 -4.83
CA THR A 576 -19.86 13.34 -3.69
C THR A 576 -19.65 14.59 -2.86
N ASP A 577 -19.48 15.73 -3.53
CA ASP A 577 -19.27 17.06 -2.97
C ASP A 577 -20.58 17.84 -2.71
N LYS A 578 -21.75 17.28 -3.06
CA LYS A 578 -23.06 17.95 -3.00
C LYS A 578 -24.01 17.38 -1.96
N ILE A 579 -23.71 16.19 -1.42
CA ILE A 579 -24.51 15.50 -0.41
C ILE A 579 -24.11 15.92 1.01
N ASN A 580 -25.09 16.36 1.80
CA ASN A 580 -25.02 16.50 3.26
C ASN A 580 -25.61 15.28 3.98
N PHE A 581 -25.23 15.01 5.23
CA PHE A 581 -25.65 13.81 5.98
C PHE A 581 -27.15 13.70 6.27
N ASP A 582 -27.91 14.78 6.09
CA ASP A 582 -29.36 14.88 6.26
C ASP A 582 -30.09 15.13 4.92
N SER A 583 -29.39 14.94 3.78
CA SER A 583 -29.93 15.20 2.45
C SER A 583 -31.13 14.31 2.12
N LYS A 584 -32.04 14.87 1.32
CA LYS A 584 -33.15 14.13 0.69
C LYS A 584 -32.87 13.91 -0.78
N ILE A 585 -32.83 12.65 -1.20
CA ILE A 585 -32.56 12.24 -2.58
C ILE A 585 -33.78 11.55 -3.18
N LEU A 586 -34.13 11.93 -4.41
CA LEU A 586 -35.09 11.22 -5.25
C LEU A 586 -34.35 10.51 -6.40
N ASP A 587 -34.51 9.20 -6.49
CA ASP A 587 -33.96 8.36 -7.56
C ASP A 587 -35.08 7.86 -8.47
N VAL A 588 -35.21 8.51 -9.63
CA VAL A 588 -36.30 8.29 -10.60
C VAL A 588 -35.93 7.19 -11.58
N GLY A 589 -36.79 6.17 -11.70
CA GLY A 589 -36.47 4.96 -12.46
C GLY A 589 -35.46 4.11 -11.70
N CYS A 590 -35.70 3.90 -10.40
CA CYS A 590 -34.77 3.20 -9.51
C CYS A 590 -34.52 1.74 -9.93
N GLY A 591 -35.41 1.15 -10.74
CA GLY A 591 -35.23 -0.16 -11.35
C GLY A 591 -35.00 -1.24 -10.30
N THR A 592 -33.80 -1.82 -10.27
CA THR A 592 -33.45 -2.89 -9.33
C THR A 592 -33.08 -2.39 -7.94
N GLY A 593 -32.94 -1.08 -7.72
CA GLY A 593 -32.62 -0.45 -6.43
C GLY A 593 -31.14 -0.26 -6.12
N TYR A 594 -30.22 -0.60 -7.04
CA TYR A 594 -28.77 -0.53 -6.79
C TYR A 594 -28.29 0.87 -6.41
N LEU A 595 -28.58 1.85 -7.27
CA LEU A 595 -28.11 3.21 -7.07
C LEU A 595 -28.82 3.90 -5.90
N THR A 596 -30.11 3.60 -5.68
CA THR A 596 -30.85 4.03 -4.49
C THR A 596 -30.15 3.58 -3.20
N THR A 597 -29.64 2.35 -3.18
CA THR A 597 -28.90 1.80 -2.03
C THR A 597 -27.54 2.47 -1.86
N CYS A 598 -26.83 2.72 -2.96
CA CYS A 598 -25.57 3.46 -2.96
C CYS A 598 -25.74 4.88 -2.39
N PHE A 599 -26.79 5.60 -2.80
CA PHE A 599 -27.11 6.92 -2.25
C PHE A 599 -27.38 6.86 -0.75
N ALA A 600 -28.08 5.83 -0.28
CA ALA A 600 -28.39 5.70 1.15
C ALA A 600 -27.12 5.58 1.99
N LYS A 601 -26.16 4.74 1.54
CA LYS A 601 -24.83 4.62 2.17
C LYS A 601 -24.06 5.93 2.14
N MET A 602 -24.11 6.63 1.02
CA MET A 602 -23.38 7.87 0.77
C MET A 602 -23.82 9.03 1.67
N ILE A 603 -25.11 9.10 1.99
CA ILE A 603 -25.65 10.12 2.89
C ILE A 603 -25.44 9.72 4.36
N GLY A 604 -25.53 8.42 4.66
CA GLY A 604 -25.52 7.90 6.02
C GLY A 604 -26.89 7.96 6.71
N ILE A 605 -26.98 7.39 7.90
CA ILE A 605 -28.23 7.01 8.58
C ILE A 605 -29.25 8.14 8.85
N ASN A 606 -28.85 9.42 8.72
CA ASN A 606 -29.71 10.57 8.98
C ASN A 606 -30.38 11.13 7.72
N GLY A 607 -30.00 10.66 6.54
CA GLY A 607 -30.58 11.07 5.26
C GLY A 607 -31.78 10.24 4.83
N LEU A 608 -32.46 10.70 3.78
CA LEU A 608 -33.60 10.00 3.18
C LEU A 608 -33.39 9.81 1.68
N VAL A 609 -33.50 8.57 1.21
CA VAL A 609 -33.49 8.24 -0.22
C VAL A 609 -34.82 7.64 -0.63
N ILE A 610 -35.40 8.19 -1.69
CA ILE A 610 -36.66 7.71 -2.27
C ILE A 610 -36.40 7.18 -3.68
N GLY A 611 -36.55 5.88 -3.87
CA GLY A 611 -36.60 5.26 -5.20
C GLY A 611 -38.04 5.23 -5.71
N ILE A 612 -38.26 5.66 -6.96
CA ILE A 612 -39.58 5.61 -7.60
C ILE A 612 -39.51 4.86 -8.93
N ASP A 613 -40.45 3.95 -9.14
CA ASP A 613 -40.65 3.22 -10.40
C ASP A 613 -42.15 2.97 -10.65
N HIS A 614 -42.62 2.98 -11.90
CA HIS A 614 -44.03 2.77 -12.23
C HIS A 614 -44.38 1.30 -12.51
N ILE A 615 -43.39 0.40 -12.55
CA ILE A 615 -43.61 -1.04 -12.70
C ILE A 615 -43.65 -1.69 -11.30
N PRO A 616 -44.80 -2.20 -10.83
CA PRO A 616 -44.95 -2.82 -9.52
C PRO A 616 -43.91 -3.93 -9.26
N GLU A 617 -43.63 -4.73 -10.29
CA GLU A 617 -42.68 -5.83 -10.22
C GLU A 617 -41.23 -5.37 -10.04
N LEU A 618 -40.87 -4.19 -10.59
CA LEU A 618 -39.56 -3.58 -10.35
C LEU A 618 -39.47 -3.00 -8.92
N VAL A 619 -40.56 -2.40 -8.43
CA VAL A 619 -40.65 -1.93 -7.03
C VAL A 619 -40.47 -3.08 -6.05
N GLU A 620 -41.17 -4.20 -6.25
CA GLU A 620 -41.02 -5.40 -5.41
C GLU A 620 -39.61 -5.99 -5.53
N MET A 621 -39.05 -6.04 -6.74
CA MET A 621 -37.68 -6.51 -6.95
C MET A 621 -36.66 -5.63 -6.24
N ALA A 622 -36.78 -4.30 -6.31
CA ALA A 622 -35.89 -3.39 -5.59
C ALA A 622 -35.95 -3.61 -4.08
N ILE A 623 -37.15 -3.70 -3.51
CA ILE A 623 -37.34 -3.97 -2.08
C ILE A 623 -36.71 -5.33 -1.70
N LYS A 624 -36.90 -6.36 -2.54
CA LYS A 624 -36.33 -7.69 -2.31
C LYS A 624 -34.79 -7.68 -2.36
N ASN A 625 -34.20 -7.02 -3.35
CA ASN A 625 -32.76 -6.94 -3.53
C ASN A 625 -32.10 -6.22 -2.36
N ILE A 626 -32.65 -5.06 -1.97
CA ILE A 626 -32.15 -4.29 -0.81
C ILE A 626 -32.22 -5.14 0.46
N LYS A 627 -33.34 -5.83 0.69
CA LYS A 627 -33.52 -6.65 1.90
C LYS A 627 -32.66 -7.92 1.93
N LYS A 628 -32.09 -8.37 0.80
CA LYS A 628 -31.36 -9.64 0.71
C LYS A 628 -30.14 -9.65 1.64
N HIS A 629 -29.30 -8.61 1.57
CA HIS A 629 -28.12 -8.46 2.43
C HIS A 629 -28.01 -7.07 3.09
N HIS A 630 -28.95 -6.15 2.85
CA HIS A 630 -28.91 -4.76 3.35
C HIS A 630 -30.22 -4.34 4.04
N SER A 631 -30.84 -5.28 4.74
CA SER A 631 -32.12 -5.06 5.44
C SER A 631 -32.06 -3.98 6.53
N ASP A 632 -30.87 -3.70 7.05
CA ASP A 632 -30.56 -2.63 7.99
C ASP A 632 -30.71 -1.23 7.40
N LEU A 633 -30.43 -1.07 6.10
CA LEU A 633 -30.65 0.18 5.38
C LEU A 633 -32.13 0.40 5.04
N TYR A 634 -32.91 -0.68 4.96
CA TYR A 634 -34.35 -0.62 4.68
C TYR A 634 -35.18 -0.34 5.94
N THR A 635 -35.02 0.85 6.53
CA THR A 635 -35.96 1.41 7.50
C THR A 635 -36.85 2.42 6.81
N SER A 636 -38.12 2.57 7.24
CA SER A 636 -39.06 3.53 6.65
C SER A 636 -38.60 5.00 6.75
N GLU A 637 -37.56 5.26 7.53
CA GLU A 637 -37.00 6.59 7.77
C GLU A 637 -35.77 6.89 6.88
N HIS A 638 -35.10 5.86 6.32
CA HIS A 638 -33.84 6.03 5.58
C HIS A 638 -33.95 5.70 4.07
N ILE A 639 -34.60 4.59 3.72
CA ILE A 639 -34.87 4.22 2.31
C ILE A 639 -36.37 3.97 2.12
N LYS A 640 -36.93 4.56 1.06
CA LYS A 640 -38.31 4.32 0.65
C LYS A 640 -38.39 4.01 -0.83
N ILE A 641 -38.90 2.83 -1.20
CA ILE A 641 -39.23 2.50 -2.58
C ILE A 641 -40.73 2.67 -2.78
N VAL A 642 -41.15 3.42 -3.80
CA VAL A 642 -42.56 3.72 -4.07
C VAL A 642 -42.94 3.42 -5.51
N GLU A 643 -44.17 2.93 -5.70
CA GLU A 643 -44.77 2.86 -7.02
C GLU A 643 -45.27 4.24 -7.45
N GLY A 644 -44.87 4.70 -8.63
CA GLY A 644 -45.36 5.94 -9.20
C GLY A 644 -44.68 6.34 -10.51
N ASP A 645 -45.33 7.23 -11.25
CA ASP A 645 -44.79 7.78 -12.50
C ASP A 645 -43.67 8.78 -12.24
N GLY A 646 -42.44 8.38 -12.55
CA GLY A 646 -41.24 9.17 -12.36
C GLY A 646 -41.24 10.55 -13.04
N ARG A 647 -42.03 10.74 -14.11
CA ARG A 647 -42.17 12.04 -14.80
C ARG A 647 -42.83 13.10 -13.90
N ASN A 648 -43.65 12.65 -12.96
CA ASN A 648 -44.34 13.50 -11.99
C ASN A 648 -43.53 13.69 -10.70
N GLY A 649 -42.41 12.99 -10.52
CA GLY A 649 -41.67 12.94 -9.26
C GLY A 649 -42.46 12.35 -8.10
N TYR A 650 -42.07 12.68 -6.86
CA TYR A 650 -42.75 12.22 -5.64
C TYR A 650 -42.94 13.37 -4.64
N THR A 651 -44.15 13.94 -4.57
CA THR A 651 -44.39 15.19 -3.85
C THR A 651 -44.37 15.07 -2.32
N ASN A 652 -44.65 13.89 -1.76
CA ASN A 652 -44.86 13.71 -0.31
C ASN A 652 -43.62 14.02 0.55
N ASN A 653 -42.43 14.00 -0.05
CA ASN A 653 -41.17 14.22 0.65
C ASN A 653 -40.31 15.33 0.02
N ALA A 654 -40.85 16.01 -0.99
CA ALA A 654 -40.24 17.21 -1.58
C ALA A 654 -40.18 18.35 -0.54
N PRO A 655 -39.25 19.32 -0.69
CA PRO A 655 -38.26 19.42 -1.76
C PRO A 655 -37.02 18.51 -1.54
N TYR A 656 -36.36 18.14 -2.63
CA TYR A 656 -35.17 17.28 -2.64
C TYR A 656 -33.89 18.09 -2.84
N ASP A 657 -32.84 17.73 -2.11
CA ASP A 657 -31.49 18.28 -2.33
C ASP A 657 -30.91 17.72 -3.64
N ILE A 658 -31.21 16.45 -3.96
CA ILE A 658 -30.74 15.79 -5.17
C ILE A 658 -31.87 15.03 -5.87
N ILE A 659 -31.92 15.13 -7.19
CA ILE A 659 -32.77 14.30 -8.04
C ILE A 659 -31.90 13.61 -9.10
N ASN A 660 -31.84 12.29 -9.05
CA ASN A 660 -31.26 11.47 -10.11
C ASN A 660 -32.37 10.90 -11.00
N VAL A 661 -32.14 10.83 -12.32
CA VAL A 661 -33.07 10.18 -13.25
C VAL A 661 -32.34 9.15 -14.09
N GLY A 662 -32.67 7.87 -13.87
CA GLY A 662 -32.11 6.70 -14.54
C GLY A 662 -32.69 6.41 -15.93
N ALA A 663 -33.36 7.38 -16.56
CA ALA A 663 -33.97 7.26 -17.89
C ALA A 663 -33.94 8.59 -18.65
N ALA A 664 -33.98 8.52 -19.98
CA ALA A 664 -33.87 9.68 -20.86
C ALA A 664 -35.23 10.28 -21.21
N ALA A 665 -35.32 11.61 -21.24
CA ALA A 665 -36.47 12.33 -21.80
C ALA A 665 -36.03 13.31 -22.89
N GLU A 666 -36.91 13.66 -23.83
CA GLU A 666 -36.60 14.70 -24.82
C GLU A 666 -36.33 16.07 -24.16
N LYS A 667 -37.03 16.34 -23.06
CA LYS A 667 -36.88 17.53 -22.23
C LYS A 667 -37.06 17.16 -20.76
N VAL A 668 -36.47 17.94 -19.86
CA VAL A 668 -36.64 17.76 -18.42
C VAL A 668 -38.10 17.92 -18.02
N PRO A 669 -38.70 16.97 -17.29
CA PRO A 669 -40.04 17.13 -16.72
C PRO A 669 -40.08 18.29 -15.71
N SER A 670 -41.02 19.22 -15.88
CA SER A 670 -41.20 20.37 -14.98
C SER A 670 -41.54 19.94 -13.54
N GLY A 671 -42.22 18.79 -13.38
CA GLY A 671 -42.53 18.20 -12.08
C GLY A 671 -41.29 17.96 -11.21
N LEU A 672 -40.17 17.54 -11.83
CA LEU A 672 -38.91 17.31 -11.13
C LEU A 672 -38.21 18.63 -10.75
N ILE A 673 -38.19 19.61 -11.65
CA ILE A 673 -37.63 20.95 -11.37
C ILE A 673 -38.39 21.66 -10.23
N ASN A 674 -39.71 21.49 -10.17
CA ASN A 674 -40.55 22.06 -9.12
C ASN A 674 -40.24 21.45 -7.74
N GLN A 675 -39.91 20.15 -7.70
CA GLN A 675 -39.58 19.42 -6.47
C GLN A 675 -38.12 19.56 -6.04
N LEU A 676 -37.25 20.08 -6.90
CA LEU A 676 -35.86 20.38 -6.55
C LEU A 676 -35.80 21.56 -5.55
N LYS A 677 -35.02 21.43 -4.48
CA LYS A 677 -34.77 22.50 -3.50
C LYS A 677 -33.90 23.59 -4.11
N VAL A 678 -34.03 24.83 -3.64
CA VAL A 678 -33.05 25.89 -3.96
C VAL A 678 -31.69 25.49 -3.39
N GLY A 679 -30.65 25.54 -4.20
CA GLY A 679 -29.33 24.97 -3.91
C GLY A 679 -29.19 23.49 -4.29
N GLY A 680 -30.28 22.84 -4.73
CA GLY A 680 -30.30 21.43 -5.10
C GLY A 680 -29.83 21.17 -6.54
N TYR A 681 -29.49 19.91 -6.80
CA TYR A 681 -29.00 19.43 -8.10
C TYR A 681 -29.88 18.32 -8.68
N LEU A 682 -30.14 18.39 -9.98
CA LEU A 682 -30.75 17.32 -10.75
C LEU A 682 -29.80 16.87 -11.84
N ILE A 683 -29.64 15.56 -12.02
CA ILE A 683 -28.97 15.00 -13.21
C ILE A 683 -29.89 14.06 -13.97
N MET A 684 -29.88 14.17 -15.31
CA MET A 684 -30.61 13.24 -16.16
C MET A 684 -30.08 13.23 -17.60
N PRO A 685 -30.24 12.12 -18.34
CA PRO A 685 -30.10 12.09 -19.78
C PRO A 685 -31.22 12.89 -20.48
N VAL A 686 -30.86 13.79 -21.39
CA VAL A 686 -31.80 14.61 -22.18
C VAL A 686 -31.44 14.55 -23.66
N GLY A 687 -32.45 14.31 -24.51
CA GLY A 687 -32.30 14.31 -25.97
C GLY A 687 -33.09 13.19 -26.63
N PRO A 688 -33.17 13.19 -27.98
CA PRO A 688 -33.86 12.15 -28.73
C PRO A 688 -33.15 10.78 -28.60
N PRO A 689 -33.87 9.66 -28.80
CA PRO A 689 -33.28 8.33 -28.78
C PRO A 689 -32.05 8.23 -29.70
N GLY A 690 -30.92 7.80 -29.14
CA GLY A 690 -29.65 7.64 -29.88
C GLY A 690 -28.71 8.84 -29.85
N ASP A 691 -29.15 10.04 -29.46
CA ASP A 691 -28.31 11.24 -29.29
C ASP A 691 -28.69 11.99 -28.00
N GLN A 692 -28.49 11.32 -26.86
CA GLN A 692 -28.79 11.86 -25.54
C GLN A 692 -27.53 12.44 -24.91
N GLN A 693 -27.71 13.55 -24.19
CA GLN A 693 -26.67 14.21 -23.40
C GLN A 693 -27.01 14.06 -21.92
N PHE A 694 -26.04 13.66 -21.10
CA PHE A 694 -26.17 13.70 -19.66
C PHE A 694 -26.06 15.15 -19.19
N MET A 695 -27.11 15.65 -18.55
CA MET A 695 -27.29 17.05 -18.18
C MET A 695 -27.38 17.20 -16.67
N GLN A 696 -26.77 18.26 -16.14
CA GLN A 696 -26.92 18.71 -14.76
C GLN A 696 -27.74 20.01 -14.73
N TYR A 697 -28.63 20.12 -13.76
CA TYR A 697 -29.46 21.28 -13.48
C TYR A 697 -29.25 21.69 -12.03
N PHE A 698 -28.80 22.92 -11.80
CA PHE A 698 -28.64 23.50 -10.47
C PHE A 698 -29.70 24.58 -10.24
N LYS A 699 -30.46 24.47 -9.14
CA LYS A 699 -31.51 25.44 -8.82
C LYS A 699 -30.96 26.59 -7.99
N GLU A 700 -30.47 27.62 -8.68
CA GLU A 700 -29.88 28.80 -8.03
C GLU A 700 -30.93 29.61 -7.26
N SER A 701 -32.16 29.73 -7.80
CA SER A 701 -33.28 30.36 -7.12
C SER A 701 -34.61 29.77 -7.61
N THR A 702 -35.74 30.20 -7.03
CA THR A 702 -37.08 29.71 -7.41
C THR A 702 -37.38 29.83 -8.91
N ASN A 703 -36.82 30.82 -9.58
CA ASN A 703 -37.08 31.13 -11.00
C ASN A 703 -35.85 30.93 -11.91
N LYS A 704 -34.72 30.44 -11.38
CA LYS A 704 -33.48 30.31 -12.16
C LYS A 704 -32.85 28.94 -11.99
N ILE A 705 -32.72 28.24 -13.11
CA ILE A 705 -32.02 26.96 -13.24
C ILE A 705 -30.76 27.19 -14.09
N VAL A 706 -29.62 26.69 -13.61
CA VAL A 706 -28.35 26.68 -14.33
C VAL A 706 -28.13 25.30 -14.92
N GLU A 707 -27.97 25.22 -16.24
CA GLU A 707 -27.81 23.97 -16.97
C GLU A 707 -26.35 23.73 -17.33
N LYS A 708 -25.88 22.48 -17.22
CA LYS A 708 -24.52 22.07 -17.59
C LYS A 708 -24.56 20.75 -18.35
N LYS A 709 -23.92 20.71 -19.52
CA LYS A 709 -23.67 19.48 -20.29
C LYS A 709 -22.51 18.72 -19.67
N LEU A 710 -22.68 17.42 -19.43
CA LEU A 710 -21.66 16.55 -18.84
C LEU A 710 -21.01 15.67 -19.90
N LEU A 711 -21.68 14.61 -20.36
CA LEU A 711 -21.17 13.67 -21.37
C LEU A 711 -22.28 13.09 -22.25
N LYS A 712 -21.91 12.51 -23.40
CA LYS A 712 -22.86 11.78 -24.27
C LYS A 712 -23.19 10.41 -23.67
N VAL A 713 -24.46 10.02 -23.70
CA VAL A 713 -24.94 8.77 -23.09
C VAL A 713 -26.03 8.10 -23.93
N ARG A 714 -26.37 6.86 -23.59
CA ARG A 714 -27.51 6.13 -24.15
C ARG A 714 -28.27 5.42 -23.04
N TYR A 715 -29.51 5.83 -22.84
CA TYR A 715 -30.45 5.40 -21.81
C TYR A 715 -31.79 5.01 -22.44
N VAL A 716 -32.50 4.13 -21.74
CA VAL A 716 -33.91 3.83 -22.04
C VAL A 716 -34.78 5.08 -21.86
N ALA A 717 -35.89 5.16 -22.59
CA ALA A 717 -36.77 6.31 -22.53
C ALA A 717 -37.58 6.34 -21.23
N LEU A 718 -37.78 7.54 -20.69
CA LEU A 718 -38.68 7.83 -19.57
C LEU A 718 -40.11 7.95 -20.12
N THR A 719 -40.86 6.85 -20.08
CA THR A 719 -42.18 6.69 -20.74
C THR A 719 -43.31 6.46 -19.73
N SER A 720 -44.55 6.23 -20.21
CA SER A 720 -45.59 5.67 -19.35
C SER A 720 -45.42 4.16 -19.19
N LYS A 721 -46.08 3.60 -18.17
CA LYS A 721 -46.16 2.16 -17.93
C LYS A 721 -46.65 1.39 -19.16
N GLU A 722 -47.68 1.88 -19.83
CA GLU A 722 -48.26 1.21 -21.01
C GLU A 722 -47.28 1.17 -22.18
N GLU A 723 -46.59 2.28 -22.43
CA GLU A 723 -45.60 2.40 -23.49
C GLU A 723 -44.36 1.53 -23.23
N GLN A 724 -43.88 1.46 -21.98
CA GLN A 724 -42.78 0.58 -21.62
C GLN A 724 -43.12 -0.90 -21.82
N LEU A 725 -44.33 -1.33 -21.45
CA LEU A 725 -44.77 -2.72 -21.57
C LEU A 725 -45.18 -3.13 -23.00
N GLY A 726 -45.16 -2.19 -23.96
CA GLY A 726 -45.52 -2.48 -25.35
C GLY A 726 -47.03 -2.64 -25.58
N ASN A 727 -47.87 -2.14 -24.67
CA ASN A 727 -49.31 -2.12 -24.83
C ASN A 727 -49.72 -0.90 -25.68
N LYS A 728 -49.54 -0.99 -27.00
CA LYS A 728 -50.14 -0.07 -27.97
C LYS A 728 -50.91 -0.83 -29.04
#